data_AF-A0A9P5ZX05-F1
#
_entry.id   AF-A0A9P5ZX05-F1
#
_cell.length_a   1.000
_cell.length_b   1.000
_cell.length_c   1.000
_cell.angle_alpha   90.00
_cell.angle_beta   90.00
_cell.angle_gamma   90.00
#
_symmetry.space_group_name_H-M   'P 1'
#
loop_
_entity.id
_entity.type
_entity.pdbx_description
1 polymer ?
#
loop_
_entity_poly.entity_id
_entity_poly.type
_entity_poly.pdbx_seq_one_letter_code
_entity_poly.pdbx_strand_id
1 'polypeptide(L)'
;MFSTCFLLLSTVAARLSINKPRAPANIQQSYVISNGNSTIFTGDDPAELVKRDGTKYVFMHHVRLSFPYTQADWADDIRQIQAKGIDAIALNIGSSDWQRGQIASAYAAAVGSPLKLFISFDFTEMPCDVADVVSRTNQWANHPNQFKVNGKTMISSFSGDCFGNSGWQAIKDQTSGYLMPFIPNLEGKFSSWPSLDSWLCWGCAWPQGDYTKNRLNLHVCLDISQLGTRYSATISPWFYTHYNYKNIVYNSDNWLLVTRWEQLMSFRNTITFAELVSWNDYGESHHMGPVKGAMPSGTNWVNGLPHTAWFDMSQYYITAFQTGSYPAITKDVIYFWARTHPVAATASSDSLGKPSGWNWVQDTLWAVVFTTSPGSVTLTSGTNTQTFSVNAGVNKLKLPLSPGKITVSMTKNGQVTINYSPAGYTFITNPGTYNYNAYVDSACTLISLLAAVVTPPSSTSSSTTPTSSSGSAAPTSTSLFYAPLGCYVDPGDARVLNGGMTSSSSQTVAGCASSCAAQGFAYFGTEYGSECWCGSAIRAGASTAPSSDCSTPCSGKSSDICGNGNRLSLYEFGAPISSSAMSSATPTSSSTAPTYTSVSYSSLGCYNDPADARVLNGGMTSSSSQTTASCAASCAAQGSSYFGTEYGNECWCGSSIRTGATAAASGDCSMPCSGKASDTCGSSYRLSLYRLGSSTSSTTAPTPSSSATPTSSASPTPSFAYAGCFVDSSNARILNGGSTTSSTLSVNSCISSCSARGFVYAGTEYGKECWCGSDLASGATRAAESDCKMTCSGQASDICGGSNRISLYRLSSGTSSSSPSSSVAASSTLRTSTSSPSSTATSASSTPGATWTYVGCVEEGTTGSRRALTGPSHTRSDMTPALCQSLCTGYDYSGTEHGYQLTFLQGFCGNSLNNNGATGTTISSTSCNTPCSGDSTQKCGGSWTLSLFARRSTTQRRRRHGASWRRKIFNQTN
;
A
#
# COMPACT_ATOMS: atom_id res chain seq x y z
N MET A 1 -20.67 -5.97 66.14
CA MET A 1 -20.09 -6.91 67.14
C MET A 1 -20.51 -8.33 66.76
N PHE A 2 -20.05 -9.33 67.52
CA PHE A 2 -20.45 -10.75 67.53
C PHE A 2 -21.95 -10.97 67.16
N SER A 3 -22.33 -11.93 66.28
CA SER A 3 -22.09 -13.40 66.28
C SER A 3 -23.03 -14.16 67.24
N THR A 4 -23.29 -15.44 66.93
CA THR A 4 -24.17 -16.46 67.59
C THR A 4 -25.63 -16.56 67.09
N CYS A 5 -26.31 -17.73 67.11
CA CYS A 5 -25.91 -19.15 66.91
C CYS A 5 -27.19 -20.05 66.78
N PHE A 6 -27.03 -21.38 66.95
CA PHE A 6 -28.05 -22.41 67.29
C PHE A 6 -28.90 -23.04 66.16
N LEU A 7 -29.23 -24.36 66.13
CA LEU A 7 -28.87 -25.57 66.93
C LEU A 7 -29.08 -26.88 66.11
N LEU A 8 -28.18 -27.88 66.25
CA LEU A 8 -28.38 -29.37 66.33
C LEU A 8 -29.19 -30.14 65.23
N LEU A 9 -29.21 -31.49 65.10
CA LEU A 9 -28.67 -32.65 65.86
C LEU A 9 -28.55 -33.93 64.94
N SER A 10 -27.58 -34.83 65.18
CA SER A 10 -27.59 -36.33 64.93
C SER A 10 -27.87 -36.95 63.52
N THR A 11 -27.34 -38.11 63.08
CA THR A 11 -26.21 -39.00 63.48
C THR A 11 -25.87 -40.07 62.38
N VAL A 12 -24.57 -40.31 62.13
CA VAL A 12 -23.89 -41.62 61.88
C VAL A 12 -24.14 -42.48 60.58
N ALA A 13 -23.03 -42.70 59.84
CA ALA A 13 -22.65 -43.86 58.98
C ALA A 13 -23.42 -44.22 57.67
N ALA A 14 -22.78 -44.70 56.57
CA ALA A 14 -21.35 -44.73 56.19
C ALA A 14 -21.10 -45.05 54.69
N ARG A 15 -19.94 -44.57 54.18
CA ARG A 15 -19.11 -45.01 53.01
C ARG A 15 -19.63 -44.92 51.55
N LEU A 16 -18.84 -44.16 50.76
CA LEU A 16 -18.48 -44.34 49.32
C LEU A 16 -19.60 -44.08 48.27
N SER A 17 -19.36 -43.42 47.12
CA SER A 17 -18.10 -42.87 46.56
C SER A 17 -18.28 -41.53 45.83
N ILE A 18 -17.17 -40.96 45.37
CA ILE A 18 -16.94 -39.56 44.98
C ILE A 18 -17.77 -39.05 43.79
N ASN A 19 -18.40 -37.88 43.94
CA ASN A 19 -18.46 -36.84 42.91
C ASN A 19 -18.70 -35.45 43.53
N LYS A 20 -18.06 -34.39 43.03
CA LYS A 20 -18.18 -33.00 43.56
C LYS A 20 -18.97 -32.09 42.59
N PRO A 21 -19.59 -31.00 43.09
CA PRO A 21 -20.75 -30.41 42.42
C PRO A 21 -20.44 -29.37 41.33
N ARG A 22 -21.46 -29.16 40.49
CA ARG A 22 -21.57 -28.18 39.39
C ARG A 22 -22.11 -26.84 39.92
N ALA A 23 -21.77 -25.72 39.29
CA ALA A 23 -22.25 -24.39 39.68
C ALA A 23 -23.76 -24.19 39.36
N PRO A 24 -24.50 -23.38 40.15
CA PRO A 24 -25.88 -22.98 39.85
C PRO A 24 -25.93 -21.89 38.77
N ALA A 25 -27.11 -21.67 38.17
CA ALA A 25 -27.30 -20.80 37.02
C ALA A 25 -28.51 -19.85 37.17
N ASN A 26 -28.56 -18.87 36.27
CA ASN A 26 -29.73 -18.05 35.87
C ASN A 26 -30.37 -17.11 36.91
N ILE A 27 -30.20 -15.81 36.66
CA ILE A 27 -31.31 -14.84 36.77
C ILE A 27 -31.47 -14.21 35.39
N GLN A 28 -32.70 -14.10 34.90
CA GLN A 28 -33.02 -13.38 33.66
C GLN A 28 -33.40 -11.94 33.95
N GLN A 29 -33.15 -11.04 33.01
CA GLN A 29 -33.94 -9.81 32.88
C GLN A 29 -34.09 -9.39 31.42
N SER A 30 -35.27 -8.85 31.11
CA SER A 30 -35.80 -8.73 29.76
C SER A 30 -35.55 -7.36 29.15
N TYR A 31 -35.45 -7.31 27.81
CA TYR A 31 -35.71 -6.09 27.05
C TYR A 31 -37.05 -6.23 26.29
N VAL A 32 -37.87 -5.19 26.36
CA VAL A 32 -39.21 -5.17 25.75
C VAL A 32 -39.12 -4.63 24.33
N ILE A 33 -39.73 -5.35 23.38
CA ILE A 33 -39.99 -4.85 22.03
C ILE A 33 -41.44 -4.39 21.97
N SER A 34 -41.67 -3.11 21.67
CA SER A 34 -42.98 -2.55 21.34
C SER A 34 -43.09 -2.31 19.84
N ASN A 35 -44.06 -2.97 19.19
CA ASN A 35 -44.26 -2.92 17.73
C ASN A 35 -44.61 -1.49 17.24
N GLY A 36 -44.17 -1.12 16.02
CA GLY A 36 -44.49 0.21 15.48
C GLY A 36 -43.91 0.57 14.10
N ASN A 37 -44.13 -0.27 13.07
CA ASN A 37 -43.95 0.08 11.65
C ASN A 37 -42.55 0.62 11.23
N SER A 38 -41.57 -0.28 11.11
CA SER A 38 -40.43 -0.07 10.21
C SER A 38 -40.64 -0.86 8.92
N THR A 39 -40.67 -0.18 7.78
CA THR A 39 -40.63 -0.82 6.46
C THR A 39 -39.23 -1.35 6.20
N ILE A 40 -39.00 -2.62 6.55
CA ILE A 40 -37.79 -3.36 6.18
C ILE A 40 -37.73 -3.44 4.65
N PHE A 41 -36.60 -3.07 4.06
CA PHE A 41 -36.34 -3.29 2.63
C PHE A 41 -36.22 -4.80 2.37
N THR A 42 -37.28 -5.40 1.83
CA THR A 42 -37.28 -6.79 1.39
C THR A 42 -36.52 -6.89 0.06
N GLY A 43 -35.23 -7.23 0.14
CA GLY A 43 -34.33 -7.21 -1.01
C GLY A 43 -32.99 -7.92 -0.78
N ASP A 44 -32.99 -9.07 -0.11
CA ASP A 44 -31.90 -10.06 -0.04
C ASP A 44 -32.57 -11.42 0.31
N ASP A 45 -32.13 -12.54 -0.30
CA ASP A 45 -32.70 -13.88 -0.01
C ASP A 45 -32.13 -14.43 1.31
N PRO A 46 -32.99 -14.78 2.31
CA PRO A 46 -32.55 -15.41 3.56
C PRO A 46 -31.74 -16.70 3.38
N ALA A 47 -31.87 -17.42 2.26
CA ALA A 47 -31.13 -18.64 2.00
C ALA A 47 -29.64 -18.41 1.67
N GLU A 48 -29.30 -17.35 0.93
CA GLU A 48 -27.94 -17.14 0.41
C GLU A 48 -26.97 -16.61 1.49
N LEU A 49 -27.48 -15.86 2.48
CA LEU A 49 -26.67 -15.26 3.54
C LEU A 49 -26.35 -16.20 4.72
N VAL A 50 -27.04 -17.34 4.84
CA VAL A 50 -26.87 -18.29 5.97
C VAL A 50 -25.61 -19.17 5.82
N LYS A 51 -24.99 -19.23 4.64
CA LYS A 51 -23.74 -19.98 4.39
C LYS A 51 -22.74 -19.25 3.47
N ARG A 52 -22.21 -18.12 3.94
CA ARG A 52 -20.74 -17.99 3.88
C ARG A 52 -20.18 -18.98 4.90
N ASP A 53 -19.31 -19.88 4.45
CA ASP A 53 -18.83 -21.11 5.12
C ASP A 53 -18.25 -20.95 6.55
N GLY A 54 -17.98 -19.73 6.98
CA GLY A 54 -17.35 -19.38 8.26
C GLY A 54 -15.92 -18.86 8.10
N THR A 55 -15.35 -18.98 6.90
CA THR A 55 -14.02 -18.47 6.53
C THR A 55 -13.97 -16.95 6.68
N LYS A 56 -12.82 -16.46 7.14
CA LYS A 56 -12.50 -15.05 7.29
C LYS A 56 -11.19 -14.81 6.56
N TYR A 57 -11.12 -13.74 5.77
CA TYR A 57 -9.95 -13.45 4.95
C TYR A 57 -9.22 -12.21 5.47
N VAL A 58 -7.89 -12.26 5.44
CA VAL A 58 -7.02 -11.11 5.71
C VAL A 58 -6.21 -10.79 4.46
N PHE A 59 -6.31 -9.55 4.01
CA PHE A 59 -5.58 -9.03 2.86
C PHE A 59 -4.44 -8.10 3.30
N MET A 60 -3.44 -7.96 2.43
CA MET A 60 -2.36 -6.97 2.58
C MET A 60 -2.37 -6.02 1.37
N HIS A 61 -2.42 -4.71 1.60
CA HIS A 61 -2.46 -3.75 0.51
C HIS A 61 -1.05 -3.34 0.05
N HIS A 62 -0.81 -3.30 -1.26
CA HIS A 62 0.47 -2.98 -1.87
C HIS A 62 0.34 -1.68 -2.70
N VAL A 63 0.49 -0.53 -2.03
CA VAL A 63 0.06 0.80 -2.51
C VAL A 63 0.83 1.31 -3.73
N ARG A 64 2.07 0.87 -3.93
CA ARG A 64 2.82 1.19 -5.15
C ARG A 64 3.45 -0.08 -5.69
N LEU A 65 3.25 -0.39 -6.97
CA LEU A 65 3.89 -1.53 -7.65
C LEU A 65 5.38 -1.27 -7.96
N SER A 66 6.06 -0.50 -7.11
CA SER A 66 7.47 -0.11 -7.12
C SER A 66 8.21 -0.33 -8.43
N PHE A 67 8.31 0.71 -9.27
CA PHE A 67 8.96 0.69 -10.59
C PHE A 67 10.23 -0.19 -10.70
N PRO A 68 11.22 -0.15 -9.77
CA PRO A 68 12.43 -0.97 -9.86
C PRO A 68 12.29 -2.44 -9.40
N TYR A 69 11.11 -2.91 -8.96
CA TYR A 69 10.93 -4.30 -8.51
C TYR A 69 11.18 -5.30 -9.64
N THR A 70 12.03 -6.28 -9.34
CA THR A 70 12.17 -7.49 -10.15
C THR A 70 11.10 -8.52 -9.76
N GLN A 71 10.94 -9.59 -10.55
CA GLN A 71 10.11 -10.73 -10.15
C GLN A 71 10.64 -11.41 -8.87
N ALA A 72 11.93 -11.27 -8.55
CA ALA A 72 12.52 -11.79 -7.32
C ALA A 72 12.12 -10.94 -6.08
N ASP A 73 11.98 -9.62 -6.22
CA ASP A 73 11.45 -8.75 -5.17
C ASP A 73 10.00 -9.10 -4.83
N TRP A 74 9.17 -9.32 -5.86
CA TRP A 74 7.81 -9.81 -5.72
C TRP A 74 7.75 -11.20 -5.07
N ALA A 75 8.61 -12.13 -5.47
CA ALA A 75 8.64 -13.48 -4.89
C ALA A 75 9.06 -13.46 -3.41
N ASP A 76 9.99 -12.58 -3.03
CA ASP A 76 10.37 -12.35 -1.64
C ASP A 76 9.22 -11.73 -0.81
N ASP A 77 8.54 -10.71 -1.35
CA ASP A 77 7.41 -10.08 -0.67
C ASP A 77 6.23 -11.06 -0.51
N ILE A 78 5.87 -11.78 -1.57
CA ILE A 78 4.87 -12.87 -1.55
C ILE A 78 5.23 -13.90 -0.48
N ARG A 79 6.50 -14.32 -0.40
CA ARG A 79 6.99 -15.26 0.63
C ARG A 79 6.82 -14.70 2.05
N GLN A 80 7.21 -13.44 2.29
CA GLN A 80 7.11 -12.82 3.62
C GLN A 80 5.64 -12.59 4.04
N ILE A 81 4.81 -12.11 3.12
CA ILE A 81 3.38 -11.86 3.31
C ILE A 81 2.64 -13.17 3.60
N GLN A 82 2.87 -14.22 2.80
CA GLN A 82 2.30 -15.54 2.97
C GLN A 82 2.74 -16.18 4.31
N ALA A 83 3.99 -16.00 4.73
CA ALA A 83 4.51 -16.56 5.98
C ALA A 83 3.80 -16.03 7.25
N LYS A 84 3.04 -14.93 7.15
CA LYS A 84 2.20 -14.39 8.24
C LYS A 84 0.73 -14.79 8.15
N GLY A 85 0.36 -15.62 7.17
CA GLY A 85 -1.00 -16.12 6.98
C GLY A 85 -1.93 -15.18 6.20
N ILE A 86 -1.41 -14.21 5.43
CA ILE A 86 -2.24 -13.39 4.55
C ILE A 86 -2.84 -14.25 3.43
N ASP A 87 -4.11 -14.04 3.09
CA ASP A 87 -4.83 -14.78 2.05
C ASP A 87 -4.56 -14.20 0.65
N ALA A 88 -4.52 -12.87 0.54
CA ALA A 88 -4.28 -12.19 -0.73
C ALA A 88 -3.60 -10.81 -0.61
N ILE A 89 -2.92 -10.40 -1.67
CA ILE A 89 -2.41 -9.02 -1.85
C ILE A 89 -3.40 -8.21 -2.70
N ALA A 90 -3.78 -7.03 -2.22
CA ALA A 90 -4.46 -6.01 -3.01
C ALA A 90 -3.40 -5.17 -3.75
N LEU A 91 -3.32 -5.31 -5.07
CA LEU A 91 -2.33 -4.66 -5.93
C LEU A 91 -2.87 -3.31 -6.42
N ASN A 92 -2.38 -2.19 -5.87
CA ASN A 92 -2.78 -0.84 -6.31
C ASN A 92 -2.29 -0.57 -7.75
N ILE A 93 -3.16 -0.09 -8.64
CA ILE A 93 -2.78 0.30 -10.01
C ILE A 93 -3.47 1.58 -10.47
N GLY A 94 -2.70 2.48 -11.09
CA GLY A 94 -3.20 3.67 -11.77
C GLY A 94 -3.08 3.58 -13.30
N SER A 95 -2.95 4.73 -13.93
CA SER A 95 -2.98 4.87 -15.40
C SER A 95 -1.72 4.37 -16.11
N SER A 96 -0.56 4.29 -15.44
CA SER A 96 0.73 4.14 -16.12
C SER A 96 1.01 2.73 -16.66
N ASP A 97 1.46 2.64 -17.91
CA ASP A 97 1.75 1.38 -18.62
C ASP A 97 2.71 0.44 -17.87
N TRP A 98 3.75 0.96 -17.22
CA TRP A 98 4.70 0.16 -16.44
C TRP A 98 4.05 -0.56 -15.25
N GLN A 99 2.95 -0.01 -14.69
CA GLN A 99 2.20 -0.66 -13.62
C GLN A 99 1.54 -1.95 -14.11
N ARG A 100 1.10 -2.01 -15.37
CA ARG A 100 0.57 -3.25 -15.98
C ARG A 100 1.65 -4.34 -16.07
N GLY A 101 2.88 -3.95 -16.38
CA GLY A 101 4.04 -4.85 -16.35
C GLY A 101 4.35 -5.38 -14.95
N GLN A 102 4.23 -4.53 -13.92
CA GLN A 102 4.44 -4.95 -12.54
C GLN A 102 3.31 -5.83 -11.97
N ILE A 103 2.04 -5.64 -12.40
CA ILE A 103 0.96 -6.62 -12.13
C ILE A 103 1.32 -7.99 -12.73
N ALA A 104 1.82 -8.04 -13.97
CA ALA A 104 2.23 -9.29 -14.59
C ALA A 104 3.43 -9.95 -13.87
N SER A 105 4.39 -9.13 -13.41
CA SER A 105 5.52 -9.58 -12.58
C SER A 105 5.05 -10.20 -11.26
N ALA A 106 4.12 -9.55 -10.55
CA ALA A 106 3.52 -10.08 -9.32
C ALA A 106 2.76 -11.40 -9.55
N TYR A 107 1.95 -11.49 -10.61
CA TYR A 107 1.24 -12.73 -10.95
C TYR A 107 2.19 -13.87 -11.34
N ALA A 108 3.26 -13.59 -12.08
CA ALA A 108 4.29 -14.56 -12.41
C ALA A 108 5.09 -15.01 -11.18
N ALA A 109 5.35 -14.12 -10.22
CA ALA A 109 5.99 -14.44 -8.95
C ALA A 109 5.10 -15.28 -8.01
N ALA A 110 3.77 -15.19 -8.15
CA ALA A 110 2.81 -15.95 -7.35
C ALA A 110 2.59 -17.40 -7.84
N VAL A 111 3.06 -17.77 -9.04
CA VAL A 111 2.86 -19.12 -9.59
C VAL A 111 3.48 -20.18 -8.67
N GLY A 112 2.65 -21.12 -8.20
CA GLY A 112 3.05 -22.15 -7.23
C GLY A 112 2.95 -21.75 -5.76
N SER A 113 2.77 -20.45 -5.46
CA SER A 113 2.37 -20.00 -4.11
C SER A 113 0.86 -20.25 -3.90
N PRO A 114 0.43 -20.60 -2.67
CA PRO A 114 -0.99 -20.58 -2.30
C PRO A 114 -1.57 -19.15 -2.22
N LEU A 115 -0.72 -18.12 -2.00
CA LEU A 115 -1.13 -16.73 -1.86
C LEU A 115 -1.87 -16.24 -3.11
N LYS A 116 -2.92 -15.44 -2.91
CA LYS A 116 -3.70 -14.87 -4.00
C LYS A 116 -3.41 -13.38 -4.20
N LEU A 117 -3.88 -12.84 -5.31
CA LEU A 117 -3.72 -11.46 -5.72
C LEU A 117 -5.06 -10.95 -6.24
N PHE A 118 -5.35 -9.67 -6.06
CA PHE A 118 -6.45 -8.99 -6.76
C PHE A 118 -6.07 -7.54 -7.05
N ILE A 119 -6.77 -6.93 -8.02
CA ILE A 119 -6.48 -5.57 -8.45
C ILE A 119 -7.27 -4.58 -7.59
N SER A 120 -6.56 -3.55 -7.13
CA SER A 120 -7.14 -2.35 -6.53
C SER A 120 -6.89 -1.15 -7.44
N PHE A 121 -7.90 -0.71 -8.19
CA PHE A 121 -7.74 0.42 -9.11
C PHE A 121 -7.68 1.76 -8.35
N ASP A 122 -6.77 2.66 -8.71
CA ASP A 122 -6.68 3.99 -8.10
C ASP A 122 -7.27 5.07 -9.01
N PHE A 123 -8.54 5.38 -8.81
CA PHE A 123 -9.25 6.39 -9.61
C PHE A 123 -8.95 7.84 -9.17
N THR A 124 -7.91 8.05 -8.35
CA THR A 124 -7.28 9.37 -8.23
C THR A 124 -6.09 9.54 -9.20
N GLU A 125 -5.52 8.43 -9.68
CA GLU A 125 -4.39 8.37 -10.61
C GLU A 125 -4.77 7.77 -12.00
N MET A 126 -6.04 7.46 -12.24
CA MET A 126 -6.57 7.02 -13.55
C MET A 126 -8.02 7.43 -13.82
N PRO A 127 -8.42 7.59 -15.10
CA PRO A 127 -9.82 7.85 -15.47
C PRO A 127 -10.77 6.70 -15.12
N CYS A 128 -12.04 7.05 -14.91
CA CYS A 128 -13.10 6.09 -14.63
C CYS A 128 -13.66 5.46 -15.92
N ASP A 129 -12.85 4.64 -16.58
CA ASP A 129 -13.21 3.93 -17.81
C ASP A 129 -13.66 2.49 -17.50
N VAL A 130 -14.92 2.17 -17.82
CA VAL A 130 -15.50 0.83 -17.63
C VAL A 130 -14.77 -0.21 -18.48
N ALA A 131 -14.41 0.12 -19.72
CA ALA A 131 -13.77 -0.83 -20.63
C ALA A 131 -12.33 -1.14 -20.22
N ASP A 132 -11.56 -0.16 -19.72
CA ASP A 132 -10.21 -0.39 -19.20
C ASP A 132 -10.23 -1.25 -17.92
N VAL A 133 -11.16 -0.98 -16.99
CA VAL A 133 -11.34 -1.78 -15.77
C VAL A 133 -11.77 -3.22 -16.10
N VAL A 134 -12.73 -3.39 -17.01
CA VAL A 134 -13.17 -4.72 -17.49
C VAL A 134 -12.02 -5.47 -18.16
N SER A 135 -11.29 -4.82 -19.06
CA SER A 135 -10.15 -5.40 -19.78
C SER A 135 -9.04 -5.86 -18.83
N ARG A 136 -8.58 -4.98 -17.93
CA ARG A 136 -7.53 -5.28 -16.93
C ARG A 136 -7.97 -6.35 -15.94
N THR A 137 -9.25 -6.41 -15.57
CA THR A 137 -9.76 -7.48 -14.71
C THR A 137 -9.80 -8.83 -15.43
N ASN A 138 -10.36 -8.86 -16.65
CA ASN A 138 -10.55 -10.10 -17.41
C ASN A 138 -9.23 -10.73 -17.88
N GLN A 139 -8.16 -9.95 -17.99
CA GLN A 139 -6.79 -10.45 -18.19
C GLN A 139 -6.36 -11.47 -17.11
N TRP A 140 -6.77 -11.27 -15.84
CA TRP A 140 -6.34 -12.08 -14.70
C TRP A 140 -7.44 -12.95 -14.09
N ALA A 141 -8.70 -12.75 -14.49
CA ALA A 141 -9.88 -13.46 -14.00
C ALA A 141 -9.77 -15.00 -14.03
N ASN A 142 -8.92 -15.59 -14.87
CA ASN A 142 -8.70 -17.04 -14.97
C ASN A 142 -7.31 -17.52 -14.47
N HIS A 143 -6.50 -16.63 -13.89
CA HIS A 143 -5.18 -16.98 -13.36
C HIS A 143 -5.29 -17.77 -12.04
N PRO A 144 -4.50 -18.84 -11.80
CA PRO A 144 -4.61 -19.68 -10.58
C PRO A 144 -4.35 -18.92 -9.26
N ASN A 145 -3.72 -17.75 -9.33
CA ASN A 145 -3.47 -16.88 -8.17
C ASN A 145 -4.44 -15.69 -8.06
N GLN A 146 -5.43 -15.53 -8.96
CA GLN A 146 -6.46 -14.51 -8.78
C GLN A 146 -7.36 -14.86 -7.57
N PHE A 147 -7.54 -13.93 -6.64
CA PHE A 147 -8.46 -14.11 -5.51
C PHE A 147 -9.91 -14.02 -6.00
N LYS A 148 -10.77 -14.88 -5.47
CA LYS A 148 -12.17 -15.00 -5.87
C LYS A 148 -13.08 -15.20 -4.67
N VAL A 149 -14.25 -14.55 -4.69
CA VAL A 149 -15.30 -14.71 -3.68
C VAL A 149 -16.48 -15.41 -4.36
N ASN A 150 -16.86 -16.60 -3.88
CA ASN A 150 -17.90 -17.44 -4.49
C ASN A 150 -17.72 -17.64 -6.02
N GLY A 151 -16.47 -17.78 -6.48
CA GLY A 151 -16.11 -17.91 -7.90
C GLY A 151 -16.04 -16.61 -8.71
N LYS A 152 -16.58 -15.50 -8.18
CA LYS A 152 -16.51 -14.16 -8.77
C LYS A 152 -15.12 -13.54 -8.60
N THR A 153 -14.66 -12.79 -9.60
CA THR A 153 -13.33 -12.15 -9.59
C THR A 153 -13.29 -10.99 -8.62
N MET A 154 -12.36 -10.98 -7.66
CA MET A 154 -12.26 -9.89 -6.68
C MET A 154 -11.75 -8.60 -7.32
N ILE A 155 -12.46 -7.49 -7.08
CA ILE A 155 -12.09 -6.14 -7.55
C ILE A 155 -12.24 -5.16 -6.39
N SER A 156 -11.22 -4.37 -6.10
CA SER A 156 -11.29 -3.21 -5.20
C SER A 156 -10.85 -1.93 -5.92
N SER A 157 -10.93 -0.80 -5.22
CA SER A 157 -10.39 0.46 -5.69
C SER A 157 -10.13 1.43 -4.55
N PHE A 158 -9.31 2.45 -4.82
CA PHE A 158 -9.35 3.73 -4.11
C PHE A 158 -10.13 4.72 -4.99
N SER A 159 -11.14 5.38 -4.41
CA SER A 159 -12.16 6.14 -5.15
C SER A 159 -12.98 5.30 -6.14
N GLY A 160 -13.76 5.94 -7.00
CA GLY A 160 -14.64 5.30 -8.00
C GLY A 160 -16.11 5.74 -7.94
N ASP A 161 -16.44 6.83 -7.24
CA ASP A 161 -17.77 7.44 -7.20
C ASP A 161 -18.23 7.92 -8.58
N CYS A 162 -17.29 8.41 -9.39
CA CYS A 162 -17.43 8.77 -10.81
C CYS A 162 -18.21 7.78 -11.70
N PHE A 163 -18.17 6.47 -11.40
CA PHE A 163 -18.91 5.45 -12.16
C PHE A 163 -20.42 5.44 -11.87
N GLY A 164 -20.84 5.92 -10.70
CA GLY A 164 -22.19 5.71 -10.18
C GLY A 164 -22.57 4.22 -10.08
N ASN A 165 -23.85 3.95 -9.83
CA ASN A 165 -24.35 2.57 -9.81
C ASN A 165 -24.25 1.89 -11.20
N SER A 166 -24.50 2.63 -12.28
CA SER A 166 -24.51 2.09 -13.65
C SER A 166 -23.14 1.63 -14.13
N GLY A 167 -22.08 2.41 -13.88
CA GLY A 167 -20.72 2.02 -14.26
C GLY A 167 -20.22 0.81 -13.47
N TRP A 168 -20.44 0.79 -12.14
CA TRP A 168 -20.08 -0.37 -11.32
C TRP A 168 -20.89 -1.62 -11.66
N GLN A 169 -22.19 -1.50 -11.97
CA GLN A 169 -22.98 -2.63 -12.43
C GLN A 169 -22.45 -3.16 -13.77
N ALA A 170 -22.16 -2.28 -14.73
CA ALA A 170 -21.57 -2.68 -16.01
C ALA A 170 -20.19 -3.35 -15.85
N ILE A 171 -19.37 -2.92 -14.88
CA ILE A 171 -18.12 -3.61 -14.52
C ILE A 171 -18.43 -5.00 -13.95
N LYS A 172 -19.36 -5.13 -13.01
CA LYS A 172 -19.76 -6.41 -12.39
C LYS A 172 -20.21 -7.43 -13.44
N ASP A 173 -21.11 -7.01 -14.32
CA ASP A 173 -21.73 -7.86 -15.33
C ASP A 173 -20.71 -8.37 -16.36
N GLN A 174 -19.78 -7.51 -16.80
CA GLN A 174 -18.76 -7.84 -17.81
C GLN A 174 -17.52 -8.57 -17.26
N THR A 175 -17.36 -8.67 -15.94
CA THR A 175 -16.21 -9.35 -15.29
C THR A 175 -16.60 -10.58 -14.46
N SER A 176 -17.90 -10.80 -14.22
CA SER A 176 -18.38 -11.64 -13.11
C SER A 176 -17.71 -11.24 -11.79
N GLY A 177 -17.65 -9.93 -11.54
CA GLY A 177 -16.89 -9.34 -10.44
C GLY A 177 -17.56 -9.47 -9.07
N TYR A 178 -16.74 -9.44 -8.02
CA TYR A 178 -17.15 -9.16 -6.64
C TYR A 178 -16.52 -7.83 -6.24
N LEU A 179 -17.35 -6.82 -6.03
CA LEU A 179 -16.93 -5.43 -5.87
C LEU A 179 -16.74 -5.05 -4.40
N MET A 180 -15.54 -4.54 -4.08
CA MET A 180 -15.16 -4.01 -2.77
C MET A 180 -14.36 -2.69 -2.90
N PRO A 181 -14.92 -1.63 -3.53
CA PRO A 181 -14.23 -0.35 -3.62
C PRO A 181 -14.14 0.36 -2.26
N PHE A 182 -13.16 1.24 -2.10
CA PHE A 182 -13.25 2.37 -1.16
C PHE A 182 -13.78 3.59 -1.91
N ILE A 183 -15.07 3.87 -1.77
CA ILE A 183 -15.64 5.17 -2.15
C ILE A 183 -15.58 6.10 -0.92
N PRO A 184 -14.97 7.29 -1.02
CA PRO A 184 -14.94 8.27 0.07
C PRO A 184 -16.33 8.78 0.46
N ASN A 185 -16.54 9.05 1.75
CA ASN A 185 -17.80 9.56 2.31
C ASN A 185 -19.02 8.61 2.15
N LEU A 186 -18.77 7.31 1.96
CA LEU A 186 -19.80 6.26 1.85
C LEU A 186 -20.25 5.71 3.22
N GLU A 187 -19.55 6.11 4.30
CA GLU A 187 -19.90 5.89 5.71
C GLU A 187 -21.41 6.10 5.95
N GLY A 188 -22.11 5.05 6.42
CA GLY A 188 -23.55 5.08 6.69
C GLY A 188 -24.48 5.31 5.48
N LYS A 189 -23.98 5.26 4.24
CA LYS A 189 -24.74 5.54 2.98
C LYS A 189 -24.74 4.40 1.96
N PHE A 190 -24.14 3.24 2.27
CA PHE A 190 -23.97 2.13 1.32
C PHE A 190 -25.27 1.67 0.65
N SER A 191 -26.44 1.84 1.29
CA SER A 191 -27.74 1.52 0.70
C SER A 191 -28.08 2.31 -0.57
N SER A 192 -27.38 3.41 -0.89
CA SER A 192 -27.50 4.10 -2.19
C SER A 192 -26.61 3.50 -3.28
N TRP A 193 -25.89 2.41 -3.01
CA TRP A 193 -24.96 1.74 -3.94
C TRP A 193 -25.24 0.23 -4.09
N PRO A 194 -26.47 -0.18 -4.48
CA PRO A 194 -26.82 -1.59 -4.72
C PRO A 194 -25.96 -2.29 -5.77
N SER A 195 -25.21 -1.56 -6.61
CA SER A 195 -24.23 -2.17 -7.52
C SER A 195 -23.03 -2.81 -6.80
N LEU A 196 -22.79 -2.53 -5.52
CA LEU A 196 -21.60 -3.01 -4.79
C LEU A 196 -21.91 -4.23 -3.93
N ASP A 197 -21.03 -5.24 -3.93
CA ASP A 197 -21.18 -6.43 -3.08
C ASP A 197 -20.65 -6.19 -1.65
N SER A 198 -19.74 -5.22 -1.50
CA SER A 198 -19.07 -4.84 -0.25
C SER A 198 -18.38 -3.48 -0.33
N TRP A 199 -17.90 -2.97 0.80
CA TRP A 199 -17.14 -1.72 0.88
C TRP A 199 -15.88 -1.88 1.74
N LEU A 200 -14.77 -1.36 1.23
CA LEU A 200 -13.50 -1.21 1.94
C LEU A 200 -13.43 0.19 2.54
N CYS A 201 -13.41 0.33 3.87
CA CYS A 201 -13.27 1.65 4.47
C CYS A 201 -11.79 2.03 4.67
N TRP A 202 -11.12 2.63 3.67
CA TRP A 202 -9.71 3.05 3.80
C TRP A 202 -9.47 3.95 5.01
N GLY A 203 -10.25 5.04 5.12
CA GLY A 203 -10.17 6.01 6.21
C GLY A 203 -10.49 5.45 7.60
N CYS A 204 -10.99 4.21 7.71
CA CYS A 204 -11.30 3.58 8.99
C CYS A 204 -10.06 3.11 9.77
N ALA A 205 -8.87 3.07 9.19
CA ALA A 205 -7.68 2.54 9.88
C ALA A 205 -7.25 3.42 11.06
N TRP A 206 -7.15 4.74 10.88
CA TRP A 206 -6.63 5.71 11.86
C TRP A 206 -7.68 6.69 12.40
N PRO A 207 -7.56 7.21 13.64
CA PRO A 207 -8.36 8.34 14.10
C PRO A 207 -7.90 9.63 13.39
N GLN A 208 -8.77 10.17 12.54
CA GLN A 208 -8.51 11.41 11.78
C GLN A 208 -8.81 12.66 12.64
N GLY A 209 -8.26 12.70 13.86
CA GLY A 209 -8.52 13.73 14.86
C GLY A 209 -8.00 13.35 16.25
N ASP A 210 -8.21 14.23 17.23
CA ASP A 210 -7.77 14.03 18.61
C ASP A 210 -8.71 13.10 19.41
N TYR A 211 -8.75 11.82 19.02
CA TYR A 211 -9.52 10.78 19.70
C TYR A 211 -8.88 9.41 19.53
N THR A 212 -9.16 8.50 20.46
CA THR A 212 -8.73 7.09 20.34
C THR A 212 -9.78 6.28 19.60
N LYS A 213 -9.39 5.49 18.59
CA LYS A 213 -10.29 4.50 17.99
C LYS A 213 -10.55 3.38 19.00
N ASN A 214 -11.80 3.24 19.42
CA ASN A 214 -12.24 2.22 20.38
C ASN A 214 -13.56 1.55 19.92
N ARG A 215 -14.10 0.61 20.72
CA ARG A 215 -15.33 -0.14 20.41
C ARG A 215 -16.58 0.73 20.16
N LEU A 216 -16.61 1.97 20.64
CA LEU A 216 -17.73 2.90 20.49
C LEU A 216 -17.53 3.92 19.34
N ASN A 217 -16.57 3.68 18.44
CA ASN A 217 -16.47 4.41 17.17
C ASN A 217 -17.79 4.29 16.38
N LEU A 218 -18.63 5.33 16.42
CA LEU A 218 -20.00 5.27 15.92
C LEU A 218 -20.08 4.75 14.47
N HIS A 219 -19.21 5.23 13.58
CA HIS A 219 -19.12 4.77 12.19
C HIS A 219 -18.89 3.27 12.07
N VAL A 220 -17.86 2.70 12.71
CA VAL A 220 -17.56 1.25 12.61
C VAL A 220 -18.75 0.39 13.09
N CYS A 221 -19.49 0.84 14.11
CA CYS A 221 -20.69 0.14 14.58
C CYS A 221 -21.90 0.34 13.64
N LEU A 222 -22.08 1.55 13.08
CA LEU A 222 -23.12 1.85 12.10
C LEU A 222 -22.90 1.05 10.82
N ASP A 223 -21.70 1.13 10.24
CA ASP A 223 -21.32 0.43 9.01
C ASP A 223 -21.45 -1.08 9.19
N ILE A 224 -20.94 -1.66 10.30
CA ILE A 224 -21.15 -3.09 10.59
C ILE A 224 -22.64 -3.43 10.79
N SER A 225 -23.46 -2.54 11.38
CA SER A 225 -24.90 -2.78 11.55
C SER A 225 -25.71 -2.69 10.25
N GLN A 226 -25.23 -1.93 9.25
CA GLN A 226 -25.86 -1.81 7.93
C GLN A 226 -25.37 -2.87 6.93
N LEU A 227 -24.09 -3.25 7.03
CA LEU A 227 -23.40 -4.08 6.04
C LEU A 227 -23.22 -5.54 6.48
N GLY A 228 -23.03 -5.77 7.78
CA GLY A 228 -22.59 -7.06 8.32
C GLY A 228 -21.40 -7.61 7.55
N THR A 229 -21.60 -8.75 6.90
CA THR A 229 -20.59 -9.48 6.13
C THR A 229 -20.09 -8.73 4.89
N ARG A 230 -20.76 -7.65 4.48
CA ARG A 230 -20.39 -6.77 3.37
C ARG A 230 -19.37 -5.67 3.75
N TYR A 231 -18.99 -5.53 5.02
CA TYR A 231 -17.93 -4.60 5.46
C TYR A 231 -16.54 -5.26 5.39
N SER A 232 -15.56 -4.55 4.83
CA SER A 232 -14.14 -4.85 4.94
C SER A 232 -13.42 -3.82 5.81
N ALA A 233 -12.75 -4.31 6.85
CA ALA A 233 -12.23 -3.51 7.94
C ALA A 233 -10.71 -3.27 7.82
N THR A 234 -10.29 -2.01 7.67
CA THR A 234 -8.87 -1.66 7.54
C THR A 234 -8.14 -1.56 8.88
N ILE A 235 -6.87 -1.95 8.87
CA ILE A 235 -5.98 -1.97 10.03
C ILE A 235 -4.63 -1.38 9.63
N SER A 236 -4.07 -0.52 10.49
CA SER A 236 -2.76 0.08 10.28
C SER A 236 -2.13 0.51 11.61
N PRO A 237 -0.79 0.54 11.75
CA PRO A 237 -0.13 0.96 12.97
C PRO A 237 0.05 2.47 13.13
N TRP A 238 0.36 3.19 12.06
CA TRP A 238 0.88 4.56 12.12
C TRP A 238 0.46 5.36 10.88
N PHE A 239 0.55 6.69 10.92
CA PHE A 239 0.37 7.54 9.74
C PHE A 239 1.14 8.85 9.90
N TYR A 240 2.03 9.15 8.96
CA TYR A 240 2.75 10.43 8.89
C TYR A 240 3.21 10.73 7.46
N THR A 241 3.01 11.97 7.02
CA THR A 241 3.54 12.51 5.76
C THR A 241 4.20 13.87 6.02
N HIS A 242 5.25 14.18 5.26
CA HIS A 242 5.96 15.46 5.35
C HIS A 242 6.29 16.04 3.97
N TYR A 243 5.31 15.97 3.05
CA TYR A 243 5.38 16.65 1.75
C TYR A 243 4.88 18.09 1.85
N ASN A 244 5.36 18.99 0.99
CA ASN A 244 4.87 20.36 0.89
C ASN A 244 3.37 20.48 0.53
N TYR A 245 2.78 19.46 -0.09
CA TYR A 245 1.34 19.35 -0.37
C TYR A 245 0.58 18.48 0.66
N LYS A 246 1.28 17.75 1.56
CA LYS A 246 0.67 16.82 2.53
C LYS A 246 1.60 16.66 3.74
N ASN A 247 1.49 17.56 4.73
CA ASN A 247 2.25 17.53 5.99
C ASN A 247 1.29 17.23 7.16
N ILE A 248 1.09 15.95 7.51
CA ILE A 248 0.00 15.46 8.38
C ILE A 248 0.49 14.29 9.25
N VAL A 249 0.03 14.19 10.49
CA VAL A 249 0.13 13.00 11.37
C VAL A 249 -1.25 12.67 11.94
N TYR A 250 -1.62 11.38 12.02
CA TYR A 250 -2.85 10.95 12.70
C TYR A 250 -2.55 10.34 14.08
N ASN A 251 -3.54 10.34 14.97
CA ASN A 251 -3.37 9.85 16.35
C ASN A 251 -3.14 8.32 16.37
N SER A 252 -1.87 7.93 16.33
CA SER A 252 -1.43 6.53 16.16
C SER A 252 -1.01 5.87 17.48
N ASP A 253 -1.25 6.56 18.59
CA ASP A 253 -0.89 6.17 19.94
C ASP A 253 -1.88 5.17 20.55
N ASN A 254 -1.71 4.86 21.85
CA ASN A 254 -2.62 4.01 22.62
C ASN A 254 -2.77 2.60 22.02
N TRP A 255 -1.63 2.09 21.53
CA TRP A 255 -1.49 0.78 20.90
C TRP A 255 -2.44 0.56 19.70
N LEU A 256 -2.63 1.57 18.83
CA LEU A 256 -3.61 1.60 17.75
C LEU A 256 -3.76 0.26 17.01
N LEU A 257 -2.66 -0.30 16.47
CA LEU A 257 -2.66 -1.57 15.74
C LEU A 257 -3.35 -2.71 16.52
N VAL A 258 -2.92 -2.93 17.77
CA VAL A 258 -3.45 -4.01 18.62
C VAL A 258 -4.88 -3.70 19.07
N THR A 259 -5.16 -2.45 19.43
CA THR A 259 -6.50 -2.01 19.82
C THR A 259 -7.51 -2.12 18.66
N ARG A 260 -7.07 -1.94 17.40
CA ARG A 260 -7.87 -2.21 16.20
C ARG A 260 -8.03 -3.71 15.92
N TRP A 261 -7.02 -4.54 16.16
CA TRP A 261 -7.17 -6.00 16.08
C TRP A 261 -8.15 -6.56 17.14
N GLU A 262 -8.08 -6.11 18.39
CA GLU A 262 -9.02 -6.45 19.48
C GLU A 262 -10.45 -5.95 19.19
N GLN A 263 -10.56 -4.69 18.72
CA GLN A 263 -11.50 -4.20 17.71
C GLN A 263 -12.25 -5.29 16.94
N LEU A 264 -11.61 -5.72 15.87
CA LEU A 264 -12.18 -6.62 14.87
C LEU A 264 -12.46 -8.00 15.44
N MET A 265 -11.65 -8.51 16.36
CA MET A 265 -11.93 -9.77 17.05
C MET A 265 -13.26 -9.74 17.80
N SER A 266 -13.65 -8.60 18.39
CA SER A 266 -14.97 -8.45 19.03
C SER A 266 -16.16 -8.34 18.07
N PHE A 267 -15.91 -8.12 16.78
CA PHE A 267 -16.92 -8.12 15.70
C PHE A 267 -16.67 -9.22 14.66
N ARG A 268 -15.78 -10.18 14.92
CA ARG A 268 -15.31 -11.19 13.94
C ARG A 268 -16.47 -11.95 13.29
N ASN A 269 -17.50 -12.25 14.07
CA ASN A 269 -18.63 -13.04 13.59
C ASN A 269 -19.53 -12.26 12.62
N THR A 270 -19.53 -10.92 12.66
CA THR A 270 -20.34 -10.08 11.75
C THR A 270 -19.61 -9.67 10.48
N ILE A 271 -18.27 -9.58 10.47
CA ILE A 271 -17.48 -9.14 9.29
C ILE A 271 -16.82 -10.32 8.56
N THR A 272 -16.54 -10.18 7.25
CA THR A 272 -15.88 -11.25 6.45
C THR A 272 -14.39 -10.97 6.21
N PHE A 273 -14.05 -9.71 5.97
CA PHE A 273 -12.75 -9.27 5.46
C PHE A 273 -12.07 -8.32 6.44
N ALA A 274 -10.76 -8.45 6.55
CA ALA A 274 -9.88 -7.46 7.16
C ALA A 274 -8.72 -7.15 6.21
N GLU A 275 -8.25 -5.90 6.18
CA GLU A 275 -7.21 -5.47 5.24
C GLU A 275 -6.13 -4.65 5.96
N LEU A 276 -4.89 -5.10 5.86
CA LEU A 276 -3.72 -4.41 6.40
C LEU A 276 -3.24 -3.36 5.39
N VAL A 277 -3.33 -2.09 5.79
CA VAL A 277 -2.83 -0.95 5.01
C VAL A 277 -1.56 -0.42 5.70
N SER A 278 -0.36 -0.71 5.19
CA SER A 278 -0.03 -1.40 3.94
C SER A 278 1.30 -2.16 4.04
N TRP A 279 1.66 -2.90 2.99
CA TRP A 279 2.97 -3.51 2.86
C TRP A 279 4.07 -2.45 2.72
N ASN A 280 3.93 -1.55 1.74
CA ASN A 280 5.03 -0.72 1.25
C ASN A 280 4.72 0.78 1.08
N ASP A 281 3.71 1.34 1.77
CA ASP A 281 3.53 2.80 1.78
C ASP A 281 4.51 3.48 2.74
N TYR A 282 5.72 3.68 2.24
CA TYR A 282 6.77 4.46 2.89
C TYR A 282 6.42 5.95 2.96
N GLY A 283 5.65 6.46 1.98
CA GLY A 283 5.30 7.88 1.86
C GLY A 283 4.40 8.35 3.00
N GLU A 284 3.42 7.51 3.36
CA GLU A 284 2.45 7.80 4.41
C GLU A 284 2.82 7.17 5.76
N SER A 285 4.07 6.70 5.87
CA SER A 285 4.69 6.10 7.07
C SER A 285 3.86 4.96 7.68
N HIS A 286 3.18 4.18 6.86
CA HIS A 286 2.26 3.13 7.31
C HIS A 286 2.51 1.75 6.68
N HIS A 287 3.66 1.63 6.00
CA HIS A 287 4.26 0.36 5.59
C HIS A 287 4.52 -0.58 6.78
N MET A 288 4.54 -1.88 6.50
CA MET A 288 4.79 -2.98 7.45
C MET A 288 5.78 -4.03 6.91
N GLY A 289 6.16 -3.96 5.62
CA GLY A 289 7.27 -4.71 5.03
C GLY A 289 8.63 -4.03 5.23
N PRO A 290 9.72 -4.60 4.68
CA PRO A 290 11.06 -4.03 4.76
C PRO A 290 11.26 -2.87 3.76
N VAL A 291 12.02 -1.84 4.15
CA VAL A 291 12.30 -0.67 3.28
C VAL A 291 13.29 -1.04 2.17
N LYS A 292 12.78 -1.40 0.99
CA LYS A 292 13.57 -1.81 -0.20
C LYS A 292 14.04 -0.64 -1.09
N GLY A 293 14.19 0.57 -0.56
CA GLY A 293 14.67 1.75 -1.29
C GLY A 293 13.74 2.34 -2.38
N ALA A 294 12.75 1.57 -2.87
CA ALA A 294 11.78 1.95 -3.90
C ALA A 294 10.67 2.91 -3.41
N MET A 295 11.03 3.90 -2.59
CA MET A 295 10.14 4.90 -1.99
C MET A 295 9.89 6.10 -2.92
N PRO A 296 8.79 6.87 -2.74
CA PRO A 296 8.58 8.10 -3.51
C PRO A 296 9.69 9.12 -3.29
N SER A 297 9.98 9.96 -4.29
CA SER A 297 10.99 11.02 -4.16
C SER A 297 10.66 11.97 -3.00
N GLY A 298 11.68 12.31 -2.19
CA GLY A 298 11.54 13.17 -1.02
C GLY A 298 11.11 12.47 0.28
N THR A 299 10.86 11.16 0.29
CA THR A 299 10.39 10.37 1.46
C THR A 299 11.50 10.12 2.49
N ASN A 300 12.26 11.14 2.86
CA ASN A 300 13.48 10.99 3.66
C ASN A 300 13.22 10.59 5.12
N TRP A 301 11.99 10.75 5.62
CA TRP A 301 11.59 10.46 7.00
C TRP A 301 11.45 8.97 7.33
N VAL A 302 11.48 8.08 6.34
CA VAL A 302 11.45 6.62 6.56
C VAL A 302 12.85 6.03 6.82
N ASN A 303 13.91 6.77 6.49
CA ASN A 303 15.28 6.26 6.54
C ASN A 303 15.72 5.97 7.99
N GLY A 304 16.18 4.74 8.23
CA GLY A 304 16.61 4.28 9.55
C GLY A 304 15.46 3.91 10.52
N LEU A 305 14.20 3.98 10.07
CA LEU A 305 13.02 3.66 10.88
C LEU A 305 12.35 2.38 10.36
N PRO A 306 12.77 1.18 10.84
CA PRO A 306 12.14 -0.08 10.45
C PRO A 306 10.75 -0.23 11.09
N HIS A 307 9.82 -0.88 10.37
CA HIS A 307 8.43 -1.08 10.77
C HIS A 307 8.02 -2.57 10.90
N THR A 308 8.87 -3.52 10.46
CA THR A 308 8.52 -4.95 10.27
C THR A 308 8.01 -5.65 11.52
N ALA A 309 8.48 -5.25 12.71
CA ALA A 309 8.03 -5.77 14.00
C ALA A 309 6.50 -5.62 14.24
N TRP A 310 5.84 -4.65 13.59
CA TRP A 310 4.37 -4.55 13.60
C TRP A 310 3.68 -5.66 12.80
N PHE A 311 4.30 -6.17 11.72
CA PHE A 311 3.77 -7.30 10.97
C PHE A 311 3.99 -8.63 11.70
N ASP A 312 5.17 -8.81 12.32
CA ASP A 312 5.45 -9.94 13.20
C ASP A 312 4.43 -10.04 14.35
N MET A 313 4.18 -8.93 15.05
CA MET A 313 3.15 -8.86 16.09
C MET A 313 1.74 -9.12 15.55
N SER A 314 1.44 -8.69 14.31
CA SER A 314 0.12 -8.88 13.69
C SER A 314 -0.20 -10.35 13.40
N GLN A 315 0.79 -11.22 13.18
CA GLN A 315 0.58 -12.65 12.90
C GLN A 315 -0.31 -13.37 13.92
N TYR A 316 -0.17 -13.02 15.21
CA TYR A 316 -1.00 -13.54 16.30
C TYR A 316 -2.50 -13.18 16.11
N TYR A 317 -2.78 -11.96 15.64
CA TYR A 317 -4.14 -11.46 15.43
C TYR A 317 -4.72 -11.87 14.08
N ILE A 318 -3.90 -11.99 13.02
CA ILE A 318 -4.26 -12.58 11.72
C ILE A 318 -4.78 -14.01 11.96
N THR A 319 -3.97 -14.83 12.64
CA THR A 319 -4.33 -16.20 13.02
C THR A 319 -5.62 -16.25 13.84
N ALA A 320 -5.78 -15.33 14.81
CA ALA A 320 -6.99 -15.26 15.62
C ALA A 320 -8.24 -14.86 14.82
N PHE A 321 -8.10 -13.95 13.85
CA PHE A 321 -9.19 -13.51 12.99
C PHE A 321 -9.60 -14.59 11.99
N GLN A 322 -8.66 -15.35 11.44
CA GLN A 322 -8.95 -16.49 10.56
C GLN A 322 -9.60 -17.63 11.34
N THR A 323 -8.94 -18.13 12.39
CA THR A 323 -9.40 -19.34 13.14
C THR A 323 -10.55 -19.08 14.11
N GLY A 324 -10.71 -17.84 14.61
CA GLY A 324 -11.66 -17.51 15.68
C GLY A 324 -11.16 -17.80 17.09
N SER A 325 -9.88 -18.14 17.28
CA SER A 325 -9.26 -18.30 18.60
C SER A 325 -7.83 -17.78 18.59
N TYR A 326 -7.43 -17.08 19.63
CA TYR A 326 -6.04 -16.61 19.75
C TYR A 326 -5.09 -17.83 19.84
N PRO A 327 -4.01 -17.87 19.03
CA PRO A 327 -3.03 -18.95 19.11
C PRO A 327 -2.26 -18.87 20.43
N ALA A 328 -1.72 -20.00 20.89
CA ALA A 328 -0.87 -20.03 22.08
C ALA A 328 0.41 -19.21 21.86
N ILE A 329 0.77 -18.36 22.82
CA ILE A 329 2.07 -17.67 22.83
C ILE A 329 3.13 -18.69 23.25
N THR A 330 4.04 -19.01 22.33
CA THR A 330 5.09 -20.03 22.49
C THR A 330 6.49 -19.45 22.64
N LYS A 331 6.66 -18.13 22.47
CA LYS A 331 7.91 -17.39 22.63
C LYS A 331 7.67 -16.10 23.39
N ASP A 332 8.69 -15.66 24.12
CA ASP A 332 8.69 -14.41 24.85
C ASP A 332 9.26 -13.29 23.97
N VAL A 333 8.46 -12.27 23.67
CA VAL A 333 8.82 -11.16 22.78
C VAL A 333 8.30 -9.83 23.33
N ILE A 334 9.16 -8.81 23.36
CA ILE A 334 8.79 -7.41 23.60
C ILE A 334 8.81 -6.70 22.24
N TYR A 335 7.64 -6.42 21.66
CA TYR A 335 7.50 -5.49 20.54
C TYR A 335 7.44 -4.07 21.09
N PHE A 336 8.16 -3.11 20.52
CA PHE A 336 8.16 -1.73 21.03
C PHE A 336 8.37 -0.68 19.94
N TRP A 337 7.87 0.53 20.16
CA TRP A 337 8.03 1.65 19.23
C TRP A 337 7.96 3.03 19.90
N ALA A 338 8.62 4.00 19.26
CA ALA A 338 8.67 5.40 19.71
C ALA A 338 9.01 6.35 18.55
N ARG A 339 8.55 7.61 18.61
CA ARG A 339 9.10 8.69 17.75
C ARG A 339 10.53 9.04 18.18
N THR A 340 11.26 9.78 17.34
CA THR A 340 12.67 10.14 17.54
C THR A 340 12.90 11.49 18.23
N HIS A 341 11.88 12.35 18.35
CA HIS A 341 11.98 13.64 19.03
C HIS A 341 10.69 14.02 19.78
N PRO A 342 10.75 14.95 20.77
CA PRO A 342 9.57 15.45 21.47
C PRO A 342 8.51 16.08 20.54
N VAL A 343 7.23 15.96 20.91
CA VAL A 343 6.10 16.60 20.22
C VAL A 343 6.27 18.12 20.17
N ALA A 344 6.74 18.71 21.27
CA ALA A 344 6.97 20.15 21.40
C ALA A 344 8.33 20.62 20.83
N ALA A 345 9.17 19.73 20.27
CA ALA A 345 10.51 20.08 19.79
C ALA A 345 10.46 21.16 18.68
N THR A 346 11.54 21.92 18.53
CA THR A 346 11.71 22.88 17.42
C THR A 346 12.83 22.38 16.52
N ALA A 347 12.50 22.09 15.26
CA ALA A 347 13.50 21.66 14.29
C ALA A 347 14.37 22.85 13.82
N SER A 348 15.68 22.63 13.65
CA SER A 348 16.65 23.72 13.39
C SER A 348 16.77 24.14 11.93
N SER A 349 16.35 23.31 10.99
CA SER A 349 16.58 23.48 9.54
C SER A 349 15.38 23.04 8.70
N ASP A 350 14.17 23.25 9.23
CA ASP A 350 12.91 22.80 8.63
C ASP A 350 12.09 23.97 8.07
N SER A 351 11.77 23.92 6.78
CA SER A 351 10.98 24.95 6.08
C SER A 351 9.49 24.61 5.94
N LEU A 352 9.08 23.39 6.32
CA LEU A 352 7.71 22.86 6.19
C LEU A 352 6.91 23.03 7.49
N GLY A 353 7.60 23.05 8.63
CA GLY A 353 6.97 23.19 9.94
C GLY A 353 6.35 21.88 10.44
N LYS A 354 5.77 21.95 11.65
CA LYS A 354 5.11 20.79 12.28
C LYS A 354 3.91 20.32 11.44
N PRO A 355 3.68 19.00 11.30
CA PRO A 355 2.55 18.46 10.58
C PRO A 355 1.22 18.86 11.21
N SER A 356 0.16 18.92 10.40
CA SER A 356 -1.21 18.98 10.91
C SER A 356 -1.48 17.77 11.81
N GLY A 357 -2.03 17.99 13.00
CA GLY A 357 -2.26 16.95 14.01
C GLY A 357 -1.08 16.65 14.95
N TRP A 358 0.04 17.39 14.84
CA TRP A 358 1.23 17.19 15.70
C TRP A 358 0.91 17.13 17.20
N ASN A 359 -0.08 17.90 17.66
CA ASN A 359 -0.46 18.00 19.06
C ASN A 359 -1.44 16.91 19.56
N TRP A 360 -1.81 15.93 18.71
CA TRP A 360 -2.67 14.80 19.09
C TRP A 360 -1.89 13.58 19.59
N VAL A 361 -0.55 13.57 19.41
CA VAL A 361 0.33 12.47 19.80
C VAL A 361 1.10 12.76 21.10
N GLN A 362 1.59 11.71 21.75
CA GLN A 362 2.18 11.68 23.09
C GLN A 362 3.65 11.24 23.04
N ASP A 363 4.53 11.87 23.83
CA ASP A 363 5.93 11.43 24.00
C ASP A 363 6.03 10.17 24.86
N THR A 364 5.83 9.02 24.23
CA THR A 364 5.69 7.71 24.88
C THR A 364 6.39 6.62 24.08
N LEU A 365 7.17 5.81 24.79
CA LEU A 365 7.61 4.48 24.37
C LEU A 365 6.43 3.53 24.58
N TRP A 366 5.89 3.02 23.48
CA TRP A 366 4.84 2.01 23.48
C TRP A 366 5.47 0.62 23.40
N ALA A 367 4.94 -0.34 24.17
CA ALA A 367 5.36 -1.73 24.06
C ALA A 367 4.19 -2.70 24.20
N VAL A 368 4.32 -3.86 23.55
CA VAL A 368 3.41 -5.00 23.63
C VAL A 368 4.25 -6.24 23.89
N VAL A 369 4.02 -6.85 25.06
CA VAL A 369 4.78 -8.02 25.52
C VAL A 369 3.94 -9.26 25.30
N PHE A 370 4.42 -10.16 24.45
CA PHE A 370 3.97 -11.54 24.40
C PHE A 370 4.85 -12.35 25.37
N THR A 371 4.24 -13.08 26.31
CA THR A 371 5.00 -13.94 27.23
C THR A 371 4.28 -15.25 27.54
N THR A 372 5.05 -16.33 27.55
CA THR A 372 4.67 -17.71 27.86
C THR A 372 4.29 -17.93 29.34
N SER A 373 4.73 -17.05 30.24
CA SER A 373 4.56 -17.17 31.70
C SER A 373 4.46 -15.79 32.35
N PRO A 374 4.05 -15.69 33.62
CA PRO A 374 4.27 -14.49 34.41
C PRO A 374 5.76 -14.15 34.53
N GLY A 375 6.05 -12.87 34.80
CA GLY A 375 7.39 -12.33 34.97
C GLY A 375 7.36 -10.83 35.21
N SER A 376 8.51 -10.16 35.06
CA SER A 376 8.58 -8.70 35.00
C SER A 376 9.27 -8.22 33.73
N VAL A 377 8.92 -7.02 33.28
CA VAL A 377 9.52 -6.34 32.13
C VAL A 377 9.92 -4.95 32.55
N THR A 378 11.16 -4.54 32.26
CA THR A 378 11.64 -3.17 32.48
C THR A 378 11.73 -2.46 31.15
N LEU A 379 11.10 -1.29 31.06
CA LEU A 379 11.27 -0.35 29.96
C LEU A 379 12.14 0.82 30.44
N THR A 380 13.09 1.24 29.62
CA THR A 380 13.94 2.41 29.86
C THR A 380 14.00 3.27 28.60
N SER A 381 13.89 4.59 28.77
CA SER A 381 14.09 5.60 27.73
C SER A 381 14.84 6.76 28.37
N GLY A 382 16.09 6.99 27.97
CA GLY A 382 16.93 8.01 28.59
C GLY A 382 17.09 7.80 30.10
N THR A 383 16.66 8.79 30.88
CA THR A 383 16.61 8.72 32.36
C THR A 383 15.34 8.09 32.93
N ASN A 384 14.29 7.93 32.13
CA ASN A 384 13.05 7.30 32.58
C ASN A 384 13.23 5.78 32.56
N THR A 385 12.87 5.11 33.66
CA THR A 385 12.83 3.64 33.72
C THR A 385 11.67 3.19 34.60
N GLN A 386 11.00 2.11 34.20
CA GLN A 386 9.91 1.51 34.98
C GLN A 386 9.87 0.00 34.78
N THR A 387 9.71 -0.74 35.89
CA THR A 387 9.50 -2.18 35.88
C THR A 387 8.01 -2.49 36.08
N PHE A 388 7.47 -3.34 35.21
CA PHE A 388 6.08 -3.78 35.19
C PHE A 388 6.02 -5.26 35.53
N SER A 389 4.99 -5.70 36.25
CA SER A 389 4.64 -7.12 36.32
C SER A 389 3.81 -7.49 35.10
N VAL A 390 4.11 -8.63 34.46
CA VAL A 390 3.39 -9.15 33.29
C VAL A 390 2.85 -10.54 33.58
N ASN A 391 1.66 -10.83 33.05
CA ASN A 391 1.02 -12.14 33.10
C ASN A 391 1.32 -12.93 31.83
N ALA A 392 1.18 -14.26 31.86
CA ALA A 392 1.16 -15.06 30.64
C ALA A 392 0.07 -14.54 29.67
N GLY A 393 0.40 -14.40 28.39
CA GLY A 393 -0.47 -13.77 27.39
C GLY A 393 0.13 -12.49 26.80
N VAL A 394 -0.76 -11.62 26.30
CA VAL A 394 -0.42 -10.29 25.76
C VAL A 394 -0.55 -9.24 26.86
N ASN A 395 0.46 -8.37 27.01
CA ASN A 395 0.46 -7.27 27.97
C ASN A 395 0.80 -5.96 27.24
N LYS A 396 -0.01 -4.91 27.45
CA LYS A 396 0.23 -3.56 26.90
C LYS A 396 0.97 -2.70 27.92
N LEU A 397 2.19 -2.28 27.60
CA LEU A 397 3.05 -1.46 28.47
C LEU A 397 3.38 -0.11 27.81
N LYS A 398 3.63 0.92 28.61
CA LYS A 398 4.07 2.23 28.12
C LYS A 398 4.94 2.96 29.13
N LEU A 399 5.87 3.78 28.65
CA LEU A 399 6.78 4.62 29.44
C LEU A 399 6.88 6.02 28.79
N PRO A 400 6.88 7.14 29.54
CA PRO A 400 7.17 8.46 28.95
C PRO A 400 8.59 8.51 28.36
N LEU A 401 8.77 9.14 27.19
CA LEU A 401 10.09 9.27 26.58
C LEU A 401 10.98 10.27 27.34
N SER A 402 12.28 10.00 27.41
CA SER A 402 13.31 10.93 27.88
C SER A 402 14.55 10.84 26.98
N PRO A 403 15.31 11.95 26.79
CA PRO A 403 16.43 11.99 25.84
C PRO A 403 17.48 10.91 26.08
N GLY A 404 17.92 10.25 25.00
CA GLY A 404 18.86 9.13 25.05
C GLY A 404 18.33 7.85 24.38
N LYS A 405 18.91 6.71 24.74
CA LYS A 405 18.59 5.40 24.14
C LYS A 405 17.38 4.74 24.79
N ILE A 406 16.81 3.74 24.10
CA ILE A 406 15.87 2.77 24.68
C ILE A 406 16.65 1.57 25.23
N THR A 407 16.15 1.00 26.32
CA THR A 407 16.47 -0.39 26.73
C THR A 407 15.15 -1.10 27.05
N VAL A 408 14.99 -2.34 26.60
CA VAL A 408 13.90 -3.22 27.02
C VAL A 408 14.49 -4.51 27.60
N SER A 409 13.99 -4.95 28.73
CA SER A 409 14.41 -6.22 29.34
C SER A 409 13.24 -6.98 29.96
N MET A 410 13.41 -8.30 30.08
CA MET A 410 12.47 -9.21 30.73
C MET A 410 13.22 -10.04 31.75
N THR A 411 12.61 -10.20 32.93
CA THR A 411 13.09 -11.05 34.01
C THR A 411 12.04 -12.10 34.34
N LYS A 412 12.44 -13.37 34.34
CA LYS A 412 11.62 -14.52 34.74
C LYS A 412 12.35 -15.34 35.79
N ASN A 413 11.65 -15.72 36.86
CA ASN A 413 12.19 -16.51 37.97
C ASN A 413 13.51 -15.94 38.55
N GLY A 414 13.68 -14.62 38.50
CA GLY A 414 14.89 -13.91 38.94
C GLY A 414 16.03 -13.82 37.92
N GLN A 415 15.92 -14.48 36.75
CA GLN A 415 16.90 -14.40 35.66
C GLN A 415 16.44 -13.44 34.55
N VAL A 416 17.37 -12.64 34.03
CA VAL A 416 17.12 -11.77 32.87
C VAL A 416 17.13 -12.62 31.60
N THR A 417 16.00 -12.74 30.91
CA THR A 417 15.82 -13.57 29.71
C THR A 417 15.83 -12.76 28.41
N ILE A 418 15.54 -11.46 28.50
CA ILE A 418 15.68 -10.47 27.41
C ILE A 418 16.44 -9.27 27.99
N ASN A 419 17.43 -8.75 27.26
CA ASN A 419 18.03 -7.44 27.53
C ASN A 419 18.52 -6.85 26.20
N TYR A 420 17.86 -5.80 25.72
CA TYR A 420 18.08 -5.27 24.38
C TYR A 420 18.05 -3.74 24.35
N SER A 421 19.01 -3.15 23.64
CA SER A 421 19.03 -1.73 23.28
C SER A 421 19.23 -1.60 21.77
N PRO A 422 18.27 -1.03 21.02
CA PRO A 422 18.44 -0.79 19.59
C PRO A 422 19.60 0.17 19.32
N ALA A 423 20.53 -0.24 18.45
CA ALA A 423 21.68 0.57 18.08
C ALA A 423 21.30 1.79 17.22
N GLY A 424 20.24 1.66 16.41
CA GLY A 424 19.76 2.69 15.47
C GLY A 424 18.85 3.76 16.06
N TYR A 425 18.51 3.70 17.36
CA TYR A 425 17.58 4.64 18.00
C TYR A 425 18.26 5.57 19.01
N THR A 426 17.88 6.84 18.99
CA THR A 426 18.08 7.79 20.11
C THR A 426 16.96 8.84 20.06
N PHE A 427 16.37 9.15 21.22
CA PHE A 427 15.43 10.26 21.38
C PHE A 427 16.20 11.57 21.55
N ILE A 428 16.03 12.51 20.63
CA ILE A 428 16.77 13.79 20.58
C ILE A 428 15.83 15.00 20.78
N THR A 429 16.28 16.00 21.53
CA THR A 429 15.45 17.21 21.81
C THR A 429 15.46 18.22 20.67
N ASN A 430 16.55 18.28 19.90
CA ASN A 430 16.82 19.29 18.87
C ASN A 430 17.01 18.61 17.50
N PRO A 431 15.94 18.24 16.79
CA PRO A 431 16.05 17.58 15.50
C PRO A 431 16.39 18.57 14.37
N GLY A 432 16.99 18.08 13.28
CA GLY A 432 17.27 18.90 12.09
C GLY A 432 16.01 19.24 11.28
N THR A 433 15.14 18.24 11.11
CA THR A 433 13.81 18.34 10.48
C THR A 433 12.77 17.64 11.35
N TYR A 434 11.49 17.95 11.16
CA TYR A 434 10.41 17.24 11.82
C TYR A 434 10.27 15.81 11.27
N ASN A 435 10.24 14.83 12.17
CA ASN A 435 9.95 13.44 11.83
C ASN A 435 9.04 12.80 12.89
N TYR A 436 7.75 12.76 12.59
CA TYR A 436 6.73 12.14 13.45
C TYR A 436 6.49 10.66 13.11
N ASN A 437 7.31 10.05 12.25
CA ASN A 437 7.33 8.59 12.10
C ASN A 437 7.88 7.91 13.37
N ALA A 438 7.58 6.61 13.54
CA ALA A 438 8.06 5.81 14.64
C ALA A 438 9.25 4.91 14.23
N TYR A 439 10.20 4.74 15.14
CA TYR A 439 11.10 3.58 15.15
C TYR A 439 10.34 2.40 15.75
N VAL A 440 10.39 1.21 15.14
CA VAL A 440 9.69 0.00 15.58
C VAL A 440 10.65 -1.17 15.60
N ASP A 441 10.66 -1.94 16.69
CA ASP A 441 11.58 -3.07 16.83
C ASP A 441 11.00 -4.15 17.77
N SER A 442 11.68 -5.28 17.87
CA SER A 442 11.31 -6.37 18.78
C SER A 442 12.51 -7.05 19.42
N ALA A 443 12.39 -7.39 20.69
CA ALA A 443 13.38 -8.18 21.43
C ALA A 443 12.77 -9.52 21.83
N CYS A 444 13.38 -10.63 21.40
CA CYS A 444 12.99 -12.00 21.76
C CYS A 444 13.98 -12.56 22.80
N THR A 445 13.58 -13.58 23.56
CA THR A 445 14.51 -14.35 24.41
C THR A 445 15.58 -15.03 23.59
N LEU A 446 16.84 -14.87 24.01
CA LEU A 446 17.97 -15.68 23.55
C LEU A 446 17.77 -17.13 24.02
N ILE A 447 18.09 -18.11 23.17
CA ILE A 447 18.04 -19.54 23.54
C ILE A 447 19.23 -19.86 24.44
N SER A 448 19.04 -19.73 25.76
CA SER A 448 20.08 -20.03 26.75
C SER A 448 20.28 -21.55 26.91
N LEU A 449 21.20 -22.11 26.13
CA LEU A 449 21.59 -23.54 26.16
C LEU A 449 22.57 -23.91 27.30
N LEU A 450 22.57 -23.16 28.42
CA LEU A 450 23.53 -23.31 29.52
C LEU A 450 22.87 -23.47 30.90
N ALA A 451 22.16 -24.59 31.10
CA ALA A 451 21.64 -24.98 32.42
C ALA A 451 21.41 -26.50 32.60
N ALA A 452 22.34 -27.35 32.13
CA ALA A 452 22.21 -28.82 32.24
C ALA A 452 23.54 -29.56 32.51
N VAL A 453 24.39 -29.03 33.39
CA VAL A 453 25.58 -29.77 33.88
C VAL A 453 25.13 -30.80 34.92
N VAL A 454 24.68 -31.97 34.43
CA VAL A 454 24.48 -33.16 35.25
C VAL A 454 25.80 -33.94 35.31
N THR A 455 26.24 -34.31 36.50
CA THR A 455 27.53 -34.99 36.72
C THR A 455 27.48 -36.46 36.27
N PRO A 456 28.50 -36.96 35.55
CA PRO A 456 28.56 -38.36 35.14
C PRO A 456 29.14 -39.26 36.25
N PRO A 457 28.52 -40.41 36.57
CA PRO A 457 29.18 -41.48 37.32
C PRO A 457 30.13 -42.29 36.42
N SER A 458 31.20 -42.84 36.99
CA SER A 458 32.32 -43.49 36.29
C SER A 458 32.12 -45.01 36.05
N SER A 459 33.18 -45.68 35.57
CA SER A 459 33.40 -47.15 35.38
C SER A 459 33.15 -47.65 33.93
N THR A 460 34.21 -47.84 33.11
CA THR A 460 35.06 -49.05 32.94
C THR A 460 34.32 -50.29 32.41
N SER A 461 34.73 -51.07 31.41
CA SER A 461 35.74 -51.03 30.32
C SER A 461 36.09 -52.49 29.99
N SER A 462 36.00 -52.92 28.73
CA SER A 462 36.78 -54.04 28.17
C SER A 462 36.54 -54.17 26.66
N SER A 463 37.51 -54.73 25.93
CA SER A 463 37.52 -54.78 24.46
C SER A 463 37.46 -56.22 23.92
N THR A 464 36.95 -56.39 22.70
CA THR A 464 37.54 -57.28 21.67
C THR A 464 36.89 -57.06 20.29
N THR A 465 37.68 -57.28 19.24
CA THR A 465 37.36 -57.20 17.80
C THR A 465 38.26 -58.20 17.07
N PRO A 466 38.06 -58.53 15.78
CA PRO A 466 36.97 -58.17 14.85
C PRO A 466 36.21 -59.44 14.34
N THR A 467 35.29 -59.37 13.37
CA THR A 467 35.57 -59.51 11.90
C THR A 467 34.31 -59.14 11.09
N SER A 468 34.48 -58.78 9.82
CA SER A 468 33.52 -58.05 8.98
C SER A 468 32.47 -58.87 8.21
N SER A 469 31.33 -58.22 7.93
CA SER A 469 30.70 -58.22 6.58
C SER A 469 29.87 -56.94 6.38
N SER A 470 29.48 -56.64 5.15
CA SER A 470 29.06 -55.30 4.69
C SER A 470 27.55 -55.05 4.67
N GLY A 471 27.15 -53.80 4.94
CA GLY A 471 25.76 -53.33 4.80
C GLY A 471 25.66 -51.81 4.92
N SER A 472 25.96 -51.08 3.85
CA SER A 472 25.92 -49.61 3.85
C SER A 472 24.49 -49.09 3.64
N ALA A 473 23.89 -48.52 4.69
CA ALA A 473 22.64 -47.78 4.57
C ALA A 473 22.95 -46.29 4.33
N ALA A 474 22.43 -45.73 3.22
CA ALA A 474 22.62 -44.32 2.91
C ALA A 474 21.81 -43.42 3.88
N PRO A 475 22.39 -42.33 4.39
CA PRO A 475 21.69 -41.43 5.31
C PRO A 475 20.59 -40.66 4.58
N THR A 476 19.37 -40.69 5.13
CA THR A 476 18.23 -39.90 4.64
C THR A 476 18.50 -38.40 4.79
N SER A 477 18.35 -37.65 3.69
CA SER A 477 18.52 -36.20 3.70
C SER A 477 17.36 -35.51 4.43
N THR A 478 17.58 -35.14 5.70
CA THR A 478 16.76 -34.15 6.40
C THR A 478 17.10 -32.75 5.91
N SER A 479 16.11 -32.02 5.38
CA SER A 479 16.28 -30.61 5.04
C SER A 479 16.55 -29.79 6.31
N LEU A 480 17.76 -29.27 6.45
CA LEU A 480 18.13 -28.37 7.55
C LEU A 480 17.52 -26.99 7.32
N PHE A 481 16.71 -26.53 8.27
CA PHE A 481 16.20 -25.16 8.27
C PHE A 481 17.19 -24.24 8.95
N TYR A 482 17.55 -23.13 8.31
CA TYR A 482 18.41 -22.10 8.87
C TYR A 482 18.02 -20.72 8.32
N ALA A 483 18.28 -19.68 9.11
CA ALA A 483 17.96 -18.28 8.79
C ALA A 483 19.25 -17.43 8.76
N PRO A 484 19.39 -16.49 7.80
CA PRO A 484 20.50 -15.54 7.80
C PRO A 484 20.34 -14.50 8.91
N LEU A 485 21.41 -14.25 9.66
CA LEU A 485 21.52 -13.17 10.65
C LEU A 485 22.18 -11.91 10.06
N GLY A 486 22.95 -12.04 8.97
CA GLY A 486 23.53 -10.92 8.24
C GLY A 486 25.03 -11.05 8.00
N CYS A 487 25.67 -9.93 7.62
CA CYS A 487 27.12 -9.84 7.47
C CYS A 487 27.74 -9.32 8.77
N TYR A 488 28.85 -9.93 9.21
CA TYR A 488 29.56 -9.57 10.44
C TYR A 488 31.04 -9.30 10.18
N VAL A 489 31.63 -8.35 10.92
CA VAL A 489 33.07 -8.10 10.87
C VAL A 489 33.79 -9.19 11.66
N ASP A 490 34.59 -9.99 10.97
CA ASP A 490 35.22 -11.19 11.52
C ASP A 490 36.76 -11.13 11.46
N PRO A 491 37.40 -10.25 12.25
CA PRO A 491 38.84 -10.08 12.20
C PRO A 491 39.55 -11.32 12.77
N GLY A 492 40.68 -11.69 12.17
CA GLY A 492 41.38 -12.96 12.45
C GLY A 492 41.76 -13.20 13.92
N ASP A 493 41.94 -12.14 14.72
CA ASP A 493 42.28 -12.14 16.14
C ASP A 493 41.06 -12.17 17.08
N ALA A 494 39.88 -11.81 16.59
CA ALA A 494 38.63 -11.82 17.35
C ALA A 494 37.49 -12.38 16.50
N ARG A 495 37.42 -13.72 16.43
CA ARG A 495 36.44 -14.46 15.61
C ARG A 495 35.01 -14.43 16.15
N VAL A 496 34.03 -14.34 15.25
CA VAL A 496 32.58 -14.18 15.52
C VAL A 496 31.97 -15.48 16.02
N LEU A 497 32.45 -16.63 15.53
CA LEU A 497 32.07 -17.97 15.98
C LEU A 497 33.25 -18.69 16.64
N ASN A 498 32.94 -19.57 17.59
CA ASN A 498 33.90 -20.16 18.53
C ASN A 498 34.08 -21.68 18.44
N GLY A 499 33.45 -22.35 17.47
CA GLY A 499 33.46 -23.81 17.34
C GLY A 499 34.59 -24.36 16.46
N GLY A 500 34.98 -23.63 15.41
CA GLY A 500 36.09 -23.99 14.52
C GLY A 500 35.86 -23.54 13.08
N MET A 501 36.86 -23.77 12.22
CA MET A 501 36.81 -23.51 10.78
C MET A 501 37.26 -24.73 9.98
N THR A 502 36.61 -24.96 8.84
CA THR A 502 37.04 -25.87 7.78
C THR A 502 36.98 -25.14 6.44
N SER A 503 38.00 -25.29 5.60
CA SER A 503 38.00 -24.73 4.24
C SER A 503 37.80 -25.82 3.17
N SER A 504 37.13 -25.46 2.07
CA SER A 504 36.83 -26.35 0.94
C SER A 504 36.86 -25.60 -0.38
N SER A 505 37.41 -26.25 -1.41
CA SER A 505 37.33 -25.80 -2.81
C SER A 505 35.94 -25.99 -3.44
N SER A 506 35.00 -26.58 -2.71
CA SER A 506 33.61 -26.83 -3.10
C SER A 506 32.62 -26.35 -2.04
N GLN A 507 32.99 -25.29 -1.29
CA GLN A 507 32.18 -24.77 -0.19
C GLN A 507 30.83 -24.23 -0.69
N THR A 508 29.77 -24.45 0.07
CA THR A 508 28.42 -23.88 -0.14
C THR A 508 27.79 -23.51 1.19
N VAL A 509 26.76 -22.67 1.21
CA VAL A 509 26.04 -22.32 2.45
C VAL A 509 25.36 -23.57 3.03
N ALA A 510 24.68 -24.36 2.19
CA ALA A 510 24.04 -25.62 2.61
C ALA A 510 25.04 -26.71 3.04
N GLY A 511 26.24 -26.74 2.46
CA GLY A 511 27.33 -27.61 2.88
C GLY A 511 27.87 -27.21 4.25
N CYS A 512 28.05 -25.91 4.51
CA CYS A 512 28.46 -25.43 5.84
C CYS A 512 27.38 -25.72 6.90
N ALA A 513 26.12 -25.46 6.56
CA ALA A 513 24.96 -25.81 7.37
C ALA A 513 24.99 -27.31 7.76
N SER A 514 25.24 -28.19 6.79
CA SER A 514 25.30 -29.64 7.02
C SER A 514 26.45 -30.03 7.95
N SER A 515 27.66 -29.51 7.70
CA SER A 515 28.84 -29.81 8.52
C SER A 515 28.74 -29.29 9.96
N CYS A 516 28.19 -28.09 10.16
CA CYS A 516 28.04 -27.52 11.51
C CYS A 516 26.87 -28.15 12.29
N ALA A 517 25.75 -28.46 11.63
CA ALA A 517 24.63 -29.16 12.25
C ALA A 517 24.99 -30.59 12.67
N ALA A 518 25.78 -31.32 11.86
CA ALA A 518 26.28 -32.66 12.18
C ALA A 518 27.20 -32.67 13.43
N GLN A 519 27.77 -31.52 13.79
CA GLN A 519 28.59 -31.32 15.00
C GLN A 519 27.79 -30.68 16.16
N GLY A 520 26.49 -30.43 16.00
CA GLY A 520 25.62 -29.89 17.05
C GLY A 520 25.79 -28.39 17.33
N PHE A 521 26.41 -27.62 16.43
CA PHE A 521 26.55 -26.17 16.58
C PHE A 521 25.23 -25.45 16.32
N ALA A 522 24.96 -24.37 17.08
CA ALA A 522 23.74 -23.55 16.93
C ALA A 522 23.82 -22.53 15.79
N TYR A 523 25.05 -22.11 15.45
CA TYR A 523 25.35 -21.14 14.41
C TYR A 523 26.37 -21.69 13.43
N PHE A 524 26.28 -21.21 12.19
CA PHE A 524 27.32 -21.38 11.20
C PHE A 524 27.49 -20.10 10.38
N GLY A 525 28.63 -19.93 9.75
CA GLY A 525 28.84 -18.84 8.81
C GLY A 525 29.85 -19.20 7.74
N THR A 526 29.84 -18.42 6.66
CA THR A 526 30.70 -18.63 5.49
C THR A 526 31.55 -17.40 5.21
N GLU A 527 32.83 -17.63 4.92
CA GLU A 527 33.83 -16.57 4.69
C GLU A 527 34.72 -16.89 3.48
N TYR A 528 35.26 -15.84 2.85
CA TYR A 528 36.30 -15.90 1.80
C TYR A 528 36.03 -16.92 0.67
N GLY A 529 34.75 -17.11 0.31
CA GLY A 529 34.30 -18.05 -0.73
C GLY A 529 34.46 -19.54 -0.40
N SER A 530 35.28 -19.89 0.57
CA SER A 530 35.83 -21.24 0.75
C SER A 530 35.87 -21.70 2.19
N GLU A 531 35.71 -20.80 3.16
CA GLU A 531 35.73 -21.13 4.58
C GLU A 531 34.31 -21.32 5.14
N CYS A 532 34.17 -22.32 5.99
CA CYS A 532 32.99 -22.60 6.79
C CYS A 532 33.37 -22.53 8.27
N TRP A 533 32.70 -21.65 9.01
CA TRP A 533 32.89 -21.42 10.43
C TRP A 533 31.68 -21.96 11.19
N CYS A 534 31.91 -22.69 12.29
CA CYS A 534 30.84 -23.18 13.18
C CYS A 534 30.96 -22.56 14.57
N GLY A 535 29.86 -22.45 15.32
CA GLY A 535 29.90 -22.03 16.72
C GLY A 535 28.61 -22.30 17.50
N SER A 536 28.75 -22.50 18.82
CA SER A 536 27.61 -22.67 19.72
C SER A 536 27.08 -21.34 20.28
N ALA A 537 27.85 -20.26 20.08
CA ALA A 537 27.45 -18.90 20.41
C ALA A 537 28.15 -17.91 19.47
N ILE A 538 27.51 -16.74 19.30
CA ILE A 538 28.12 -15.56 18.66
C ILE A 538 28.95 -14.82 19.72
N ARG A 539 30.16 -14.36 19.36
CA ARG A 539 31.02 -13.61 20.28
C ARG A 539 30.32 -12.35 20.79
N ALA A 540 30.33 -12.16 22.12
CA ALA A 540 29.85 -10.91 22.73
C ALA A 540 30.61 -9.70 22.16
N GLY A 541 29.88 -8.72 21.63
CA GLY A 541 30.46 -7.54 20.96
C GLY A 541 30.88 -7.76 19.50
N ALA A 542 30.50 -8.86 18.85
CA ALA A 542 30.60 -8.98 17.40
C ALA A 542 29.77 -7.89 16.69
N SER A 543 30.38 -7.16 15.75
CA SER A 543 29.74 -6.07 15.01
C SER A 543 29.24 -6.52 13.64
N THR A 544 28.06 -6.03 13.26
CA THR A 544 27.51 -6.20 11.90
C THR A 544 28.20 -5.29 10.90
N ALA A 545 28.38 -5.79 9.68
CA ALA A 545 28.82 -5.03 8.51
C ALA A 545 27.64 -4.80 7.53
N PRO A 546 27.74 -3.85 6.58
CA PRO A 546 26.80 -3.76 5.47
C PRO A 546 26.68 -5.09 4.71
N SER A 547 25.50 -5.42 4.17
CA SER A 547 25.33 -6.66 3.41
C SER A 547 26.23 -6.75 2.17
N SER A 548 26.56 -5.61 1.55
CA SER A 548 27.54 -5.49 0.47
C SER A 548 28.94 -5.97 0.83
N ASP A 549 29.32 -5.89 2.11
CA ASP A 549 30.62 -6.35 2.61
C ASP A 549 30.71 -7.88 2.66
N CYS A 550 29.61 -8.62 2.45
CA CYS A 550 29.61 -10.07 2.25
C CYS A 550 29.17 -10.36 0.82
N SER A 551 30.13 -10.53 -0.10
CA SER A 551 29.87 -10.58 -1.54
C SER A 551 30.79 -11.50 -2.36
N THR A 552 31.75 -12.20 -1.75
CA THR A 552 32.46 -13.32 -2.39
C THR A 552 31.49 -14.48 -2.60
N PRO A 553 31.32 -15.00 -3.83
CA PRO A 553 30.51 -16.19 -4.09
C PRO A 553 31.13 -17.46 -3.50
N CYS A 554 30.30 -18.43 -3.10
CA CYS A 554 30.77 -19.72 -2.60
C CYS A 554 31.42 -20.58 -3.70
N SER A 555 32.58 -21.15 -3.40
CA SER A 555 33.45 -21.89 -4.34
C SER A 555 32.80 -23.12 -5.00
N GLY A 556 31.88 -23.80 -4.30
CA GLY A 556 31.08 -24.91 -4.84
C GLY A 556 29.71 -24.50 -5.39
N LYS A 557 29.27 -23.24 -5.20
CA LYS A 557 27.96 -22.74 -5.65
C LYS A 557 27.95 -21.21 -5.71
N SER A 558 28.30 -20.65 -6.86
CA SER A 558 28.41 -19.20 -7.05
C SER A 558 27.09 -18.41 -6.94
N SER A 559 25.94 -19.07 -6.80
CA SER A 559 24.68 -18.42 -6.42
C SER A 559 24.58 -18.10 -4.93
N ASP A 560 25.44 -18.69 -4.11
CA ASP A 560 25.44 -18.55 -2.65
C ASP A 560 26.54 -17.57 -2.24
N ILE A 561 26.29 -16.79 -1.19
CA ILE A 561 27.24 -15.82 -0.65
C ILE A 561 28.06 -16.47 0.48
N CYS A 562 29.38 -16.35 0.38
CA CYS A 562 30.36 -16.84 1.34
C CYS A 562 31.28 -15.71 1.81
N GLY A 563 30.68 -14.64 2.34
CA GLY A 563 31.40 -13.58 3.03
C GLY A 563 32.33 -12.73 2.17
N ASN A 564 33.42 -12.25 2.76
CA ASN A 564 34.63 -11.69 2.14
C ASN A 564 35.77 -11.86 3.16
N GLY A 565 36.99 -11.36 2.90
CA GLY A 565 38.06 -11.41 3.91
C GLY A 565 37.77 -10.52 5.13
N ASN A 566 37.75 -11.11 6.33
CA ASN A 566 37.31 -10.49 7.60
C ASN A 566 35.82 -10.10 7.61
N ARG A 567 34.97 -10.91 6.95
CA ARG A 567 33.53 -10.67 6.73
C ARG A 567 32.74 -11.97 6.66
N LEU A 568 32.18 -12.37 7.79
CA LEU A 568 31.40 -13.61 7.93
C LEU A 568 29.94 -13.40 7.51
N SER A 569 29.43 -14.21 6.57
CA SER A 569 27.99 -14.36 6.34
C SER A 569 27.42 -15.32 7.37
N LEU A 570 26.62 -14.83 8.31
CA LEU A 570 26.22 -15.57 9.51
C LEU A 570 24.78 -16.11 9.44
N TYR A 571 24.56 -17.32 9.97
CA TYR A 571 23.29 -18.04 9.97
C TYR A 571 23.02 -18.76 11.32
N GLU A 572 21.75 -18.92 11.67
CA GLU A 572 21.27 -19.68 12.84
C GLU A 572 20.39 -20.86 12.39
N PHE A 573 20.48 -22.02 13.07
CA PHE A 573 19.61 -23.16 12.78
C PHE A 573 18.22 -23.03 13.41
N GLY A 574 17.19 -23.37 12.64
CA GLY A 574 15.80 -23.43 13.12
C GLY A 574 15.54 -24.67 13.96
N ALA A 575 14.72 -24.53 15.01
CA ALA A 575 14.33 -25.65 15.86
C ALA A 575 13.56 -26.73 15.05
N PRO A 576 13.89 -28.03 15.20
CA PRO A 576 13.29 -29.09 14.40
C PRO A 576 11.82 -29.31 14.76
N ILE A 577 10.95 -29.21 13.75
CA ILE A 577 9.50 -29.44 13.90
C ILE A 577 9.21 -30.94 13.79
N SER A 578 8.64 -31.55 14.83
CA SER A 578 8.21 -32.95 14.79
C SER A 578 6.94 -33.10 13.95
N SER A 579 6.93 -34.06 13.03
CA SER A 579 5.90 -34.18 11.99
C SER A 579 4.93 -35.34 12.21
N SER A 580 3.64 -35.09 11.97
CA SER A 580 2.66 -36.15 11.70
C SER A 580 1.51 -35.61 10.84
N ALA A 581 0.99 -36.47 9.96
CA ALA A 581 -0.18 -36.26 9.10
C ALA A 581 -0.16 -35.06 8.12
N MET A 582 0.36 -35.27 6.91
CA MET A 582 -0.51 -35.32 5.73
C MET A 582 0.14 -36.03 4.52
N SER A 583 -0.58 -37.04 4.03
CA SER A 583 -0.40 -37.75 2.75
C SER A 583 -1.79 -37.81 2.09
N SER A 584 -1.97 -37.89 0.77
CA SER A 584 -1.05 -37.76 -0.36
C SER A 584 -1.87 -37.43 -1.62
N ALA A 585 -1.31 -36.69 -2.57
CA ALA A 585 -1.79 -36.68 -3.96
C ALA A 585 -0.61 -36.38 -4.90
N THR A 586 -0.31 -37.29 -5.82
CA THR A 586 0.82 -37.21 -6.75
C THR A 586 0.33 -36.97 -8.16
N PRO A 587 1.04 -36.13 -8.95
CA PRO A 587 1.24 -36.45 -10.36
C PRO A 587 2.74 -36.60 -10.66
N THR A 588 3.08 -37.66 -11.38
CA THR A 588 4.48 -37.99 -11.74
C THR A 588 4.90 -37.23 -12.99
N SER A 589 6.13 -36.67 -13.00
CA SER A 589 6.78 -36.19 -14.22
C SER A 589 8.29 -36.41 -14.13
N SER A 590 8.88 -36.96 -15.19
CA SER A 590 10.26 -37.44 -15.25
C SER A 590 11.25 -36.33 -15.57
N SER A 591 12.47 -36.42 -15.01
CA SER A 591 13.56 -35.50 -15.30
C SER A 591 14.30 -35.85 -16.59
N THR A 592 14.65 -34.84 -17.39
CA THR A 592 15.70 -34.88 -18.41
C THR A 592 16.24 -33.47 -18.57
N ALA A 593 17.57 -33.30 -18.61
CA ALA A 593 18.20 -31.99 -18.70
C ALA A 593 18.35 -31.52 -20.17
N PRO A 594 18.14 -30.23 -20.47
CA PRO A 594 18.30 -29.70 -21.84
C PRO A 594 19.79 -29.47 -22.18
N THR A 595 20.30 -30.22 -23.15
CA THR A 595 21.55 -29.87 -23.85
C THR A 595 21.29 -28.79 -24.90
N TYR A 596 21.96 -27.65 -24.78
CA TYR A 596 21.85 -26.55 -25.76
C TYR A 596 22.68 -26.83 -27.02
N THR A 597 22.10 -26.56 -28.19
CA THR A 597 22.75 -26.69 -29.50
C THR A 597 23.78 -25.59 -29.74
N SER A 598 25.00 -25.96 -30.15
CA SER A 598 26.08 -25.01 -30.46
C SER A 598 25.82 -24.24 -31.76
N VAL A 599 25.51 -22.95 -31.66
CA VAL A 599 25.42 -22.03 -32.80
C VAL A 599 26.82 -21.49 -33.12
N SER A 600 27.20 -21.47 -34.41
CA SER A 600 28.47 -20.91 -34.86
C SER A 600 28.39 -19.39 -35.02
N TYR A 601 29.46 -18.68 -34.66
CA TYR A 601 29.56 -17.23 -34.80
C TYR A 601 31.01 -16.76 -34.96
N SER A 602 31.20 -15.57 -35.52
CA SER A 602 32.50 -14.93 -35.69
C SER A 602 32.49 -13.53 -35.08
N SER A 603 33.50 -13.19 -34.27
CA SER A 603 33.65 -11.81 -33.75
C SER A 603 33.95 -10.82 -34.87
N LEU A 604 33.36 -9.63 -34.78
CA LEU A 604 33.64 -8.47 -35.61
C LEU A 604 34.45 -7.40 -34.87
N GLY A 605 34.68 -7.56 -33.55
CA GLY A 605 35.47 -6.65 -32.73
C GLY A 605 34.65 -5.84 -31.72
N CYS A 606 35.30 -4.84 -31.13
CA CYS A 606 34.68 -3.93 -30.16
C CYS A 606 34.15 -2.68 -30.88
N TYR A 607 32.97 -2.19 -30.51
CA TYR A 607 32.35 -1.00 -31.10
C TYR A 607 31.89 0.00 -30.04
N ASN A 608 31.92 1.29 -30.37
CA ASN A 608 31.37 2.35 -29.52
C ASN A 608 29.83 2.29 -29.58
N ASP A 609 29.19 2.03 -28.45
CA ASP A 609 27.75 1.77 -28.36
C ASP A 609 27.07 2.69 -27.32
N PRO A 610 27.09 4.02 -27.52
CA PRO A 610 26.46 4.93 -26.57
C PRO A 610 24.93 4.84 -26.68
N ALA A 611 24.25 5.17 -25.57
CA ALA A 611 22.79 4.99 -25.43
C ALA A 611 21.93 5.70 -26.50
N ASP A 612 22.45 6.76 -27.11
CA ASP A 612 21.83 7.58 -28.15
C ASP A 612 22.16 7.14 -29.59
N ALA A 613 23.19 6.31 -29.80
CA ALA A 613 23.67 5.92 -31.14
C ALA A 613 24.07 4.43 -31.23
N ARG A 614 23.22 3.54 -30.71
CA ARG A 614 23.40 2.08 -30.69
C ARG A 614 23.79 1.47 -32.05
N VAL A 615 24.58 0.41 -32.01
CA VAL A 615 25.27 -0.26 -33.12
C VAL A 615 24.39 -1.34 -33.76
N LEU A 616 23.56 -2.02 -32.98
CA LEU A 616 22.55 -2.97 -33.46
C LEU A 616 21.14 -2.39 -33.39
N ASN A 617 20.29 -2.80 -34.33
CA ASN A 617 18.95 -2.24 -34.53
C ASN A 617 17.79 -3.09 -33.98
N GLY A 618 18.08 -4.04 -33.09
CA GLY A 618 17.08 -4.91 -32.46
C GLY A 618 17.02 -4.74 -30.93
N GLY A 619 16.40 -5.70 -30.25
CA GLY A 619 16.17 -5.65 -28.81
C GLY A 619 17.39 -6.02 -27.96
N MET A 620 17.37 -5.52 -26.72
CA MET A 620 18.26 -5.95 -25.64
C MET A 620 17.52 -6.88 -24.68
N THR A 621 18.24 -7.88 -24.18
CA THR A 621 17.86 -8.70 -23.02
C THR A 621 19.05 -8.74 -22.06
N SER A 622 18.80 -8.88 -20.75
CA SER A 622 19.88 -8.99 -19.76
C SER A 622 19.68 -10.20 -18.85
N SER A 623 20.79 -10.80 -18.42
CA SER A 623 20.82 -12.04 -17.64
C SER A 623 21.99 -12.03 -16.66
N SER A 624 21.75 -12.43 -15.41
CA SER A 624 22.81 -12.67 -14.41
C SER A 624 23.70 -13.89 -14.74
N SER A 625 23.36 -14.65 -15.79
CA SER A 625 24.14 -15.76 -16.33
C SER A 625 24.47 -15.56 -17.82
N GLN A 626 24.64 -14.31 -18.27
CA GLN A 626 24.89 -14.01 -19.68
C GLN A 626 26.24 -14.53 -20.14
N THR A 627 26.29 -15.12 -21.33
CA THR A 627 27.53 -15.52 -22.02
C THR A 627 27.45 -15.15 -23.50
N THR A 628 28.61 -15.06 -24.18
CA THR A 628 28.65 -14.88 -25.63
C THR A 628 27.86 -15.98 -26.36
N ALA A 629 27.99 -17.24 -25.93
CA ALA A 629 27.33 -18.39 -26.54
C ALA A 629 25.80 -18.43 -26.29
N SER A 630 25.35 -18.06 -25.09
CA SER A 630 23.90 -17.96 -24.80
C SER A 630 23.25 -16.76 -25.50
N CYS A 631 24.00 -15.66 -25.71
CA CYS A 631 23.53 -14.57 -26.57
C CYS A 631 23.42 -15.00 -28.03
N ALA A 632 24.46 -15.68 -28.56
CA ALA A 632 24.44 -16.23 -29.92
C ALA A 632 23.24 -17.15 -30.16
N ALA A 633 22.98 -18.08 -29.25
CA ALA A 633 21.83 -18.99 -29.33
C ALA A 633 20.49 -18.23 -29.28
N SER A 634 20.36 -17.26 -28.37
CA SER A 634 19.13 -16.48 -28.19
C SER A 634 18.82 -15.58 -29.39
N CYS A 635 19.81 -14.92 -29.96
CA CYS A 635 19.63 -14.07 -31.15
C CYS A 635 19.45 -14.90 -32.43
N ALA A 636 20.08 -16.08 -32.54
CA ALA A 636 19.84 -17.00 -33.65
C ALA A 636 18.41 -17.59 -33.61
N ALA A 637 17.88 -17.91 -32.43
CA ALA A 637 16.48 -18.33 -32.25
C ALA A 637 15.49 -17.20 -32.63
N GLN A 638 15.91 -15.93 -32.52
CA GLN A 638 15.17 -14.75 -33.00
C GLN A 638 15.41 -14.43 -34.48
N GLY A 639 16.16 -15.25 -35.23
CA GLY A 639 16.44 -15.04 -36.66
C GLY A 639 17.32 -13.82 -36.97
N SER A 640 18.10 -13.33 -36.00
CA SER A 640 18.98 -12.17 -36.19
C SER A 640 20.23 -12.51 -37.02
N SER A 641 20.77 -11.53 -37.74
CA SER A 641 22.02 -11.65 -38.51
C SER A 641 23.27 -11.46 -37.65
N TYR A 642 23.14 -10.69 -36.57
CA TYR A 642 24.20 -10.25 -35.66
C TYR A 642 23.72 -10.35 -34.22
N PHE A 643 24.68 -10.45 -33.30
CA PHE A 643 24.45 -10.17 -31.89
C PHE A 643 25.64 -9.41 -31.32
N GLY A 644 25.44 -8.78 -30.18
CA GLY A 644 26.52 -8.24 -29.39
C GLY A 644 26.25 -8.42 -27.90
N THR A 645 27.33 -8.37 -27.12
CA THR A 645 27.26 -8.46 -25.66
C THR A 645 27.89 -7.23 -25.02
N GLU A 646 27.21 -6.67 -24.03
CA GLU A 646 27.60 -5.43 -23.34
C GLU A 646 27.50 -5.61 -21.82
N TYR A 647 28.23 -4.76 -21.08
CA TYR A 647 28.13 -4.58 -19.63
C TYR A 647 28.23 -5.86 -18.77
N GLY A 648 28.82 -6.93 -19.30
CA GLY A 648 28.92 -8.24 -18.64
C GLY A 648 27.61 -9.05 -18.57
N ASN A 649 26.44 -8.41 -18.63
CA ASN A 649 25.14 -9.05 -18.45
C ASN A 649 24.12 -8.80 -19.57
N GLU A 650 24.42 -7.95 -20.57
CA GLU A 650 23.49 -7.63 -21.66
C GLU A 650 23.78 -8.42 -22.94
N CYS A 651 22.70 -8.76 -23.64
CA CYS A 651 22.67 -9.41 -24.94
C CYS A 651 21.79 -8.60 -25.90
N TRP A 652 22.41 -8.07 -26.94
CA TRP A 652 21.80 -7.24 -27.98
C TRP A 652 21.68 -8.05 -29.26
N CYS A 653 20.48 -8.16 -29.82
CA CYS A 653 20.25 -8.84 -31.11
C CYS A 653 20.03 -7.80 -32.24
N GLY A 654 20.36 -8.14 -33.49
CA GLY A 654 20.08 -7.24 -34.61
C GLY A 654 20.24 -7.85 -35.99
N SER A 655 19.51 -7.30 -36.97
CA SER A 655 19.55 -7.76 -38.37
C SER A 655 20.49 -6.93 -39.24
N SER A 656 20.88 -5.73 -38.79
CA SER A 656 21.85 -4.84 -39.45
C SER A 656 22.65 -4.02 -38.45
N ILE A 657 23.88 -3.64 -38.84
CA ILE A 657 24.73 -2.71 -38.08
C ILE A 657 24.42 -1.27 -38.52
N ARG A 658 24.35 -0.33 -37.57
CA ARG A 658 24.10 1.09 -37.84
C ARG A 658 25.14 1.68 -38.79
N THR A 659 24.69 2.40 -39.82
CA THR A 659 25.57 3.19 -40.71
C THR A 659 26.37 4.20 -39.88
N GLY A 660 27.70 4.19 -40.03
CA GLY A 660 28.59 5.03 -39.21
C GLY A 660 28.79 4.54 -37.77
N ALA A 661 28.59 3.24 -37.48
CA ALA A 661 29.12 2.62 -36.26
C ALA A 661 30.67 2.60 -36.32
N THR A 662 31.32 3.09 -35.26
CA THR A 662 32.79 3.16 -35.18
C THR A 662 33.35 2.07 -34.28
N ALA A 663 34.40 1.39 -34.74
CA ALA A 663 35.13 0.44 -33.91
C ALA A 663 35.82 1.17 -32.74
N ALA A 664 35.86 0.52 -31.59
CA ALA A 664 36.65 0.90 -30.42
C ALA A 664 37.94 0.06 -30.37
N ALA A 665 38.86 0.40 -29.46
CA ALA A 665 40.02 -0.47 -29.22
C ALA A 665 39.54 -1.84 -28.68
N SER A 666 40.20 -2.93 -29.07
CA SER A 666 39.77 -4.28 -28.66
C SER A 666 39.81 -4.48 -27.13
N GLY A 667 40.72 -3.79 -26.43
CA GLY A 667 40.81 -3.78 -24.97
C GLY A 667 39.67 -3.03 -24.26
N ASP A 668 38.91 -2.17 -24.96
CA ASP A 668 37.75 -1.49 -24.38
C ASP A 668 36.61 -2.48 -24.08
N CYS A 669 36.56 -3.62 -24.77
CA CYS A 669 35.58 -4.69 -24.56
C CYS A 669 36.16 -5.82 -23.68
N SER A 670 36.52 -5.47 -22.45
CA SER A 670 37.23 -6.34 -21.49
C SER A 670 36.40 -6.75 -20.26
N MET A 671 35.14 -6.34 -20.14
CA MET A 671 34.26 -6.72 -19.05
C MET A 671 33.88 -8.21 -19.15
N PRO A 672 34.10 -9.04 -18.12
CA PRO A 672 33.77 -10.47 -18.17
C PRO A 672 32.27 -10.74 -18.27
N CYS A 673 31.90 -11.79 -19.00
CA CYS A 673 30.54 -12.30 -19.06
C CYS A 673 30.09 -12.89 -17.71
N SER A 674 28.96 -12.42 -17.19
CA SER A 674 28.38 -12.79 -15.88
C SER A 674 28.15 -14.29 -15.69
N GLY A 675 27.77 -15.02 -16.75
CA GLY A 675 27.63 -16.48 -16.73
C GLY A 675 28.92 -17.27 -17.03
N LYS A 676 29.99 -16.61 -17.50
CA LYS A 676 31.25 -17.25 -17.89
C LYS A 676 32.40 -16.24 -17.97
N ALA A 677 33.07 -16.00 -16.86
CA ALA A 677 34.12 -14.98 -16.73
C ALA A 677 35.38 -15.20 -17.59
N SER A 678 35.49 -16.31 -18.34
CA SER A 678 36.53 -16.49 -19.37
C SER A 678 36.25 -15.74 -20.68
N ASP A 679 35.00 -15.28 -20.86
CA ASP A 679 34.51 -14.68 -22.10
C ASP A 679 34.26 -13.19 -21.86
N THR A 680 34.48 -12.33 -22.86
CA THR A 680 34.22 -10.89 -22.75
C THR A 680 32.83 -10.54 -23.27
N CYS A 681 32.11 -9.74 -22.49
CA CYS A 681 30.78 -9.23 -22.76
C CYS A 681 30.81 -7.69 -22.77
N GLY A 682 31.61 -7.13 -23.68
CA GLY A 682 31.71 -5.69 -23.89
C GLY A 682 32.37 -4.93 -22.74
N SER A 683 31.90 -3.70 -22.50
CA SER A 683 32.02 -2.86 -21.30
C SER A 683 30.91 -1.79 -21.36
N SER A 684 30.87 -0.83 -20.45
CA SER A 684 29.96 0.34 -20.54
C SER A 684 30.14 1.12 -21.85
N TYR A 685 29.08 1.24 -22.65
CA TYR A 685 29.04 1.85 -23.98
C TYR A 685 30.04 1.23 -24.97
N ARG A 686 30.24 -0.09 -24.87
CA ARG A 686 31.22 -0.88 -25.62
C ARG A 686 30.66 -2.26 -25.95
N LEU A 687 30.11 -2.39 -27.16
CA LEU A 687 29.53 -3.64 -27.62
C LEU A 687 30.62 -4.56 -28.19
N SER A 688 30.79 -5.76 -27.60
CA SER A 688 31.48 -6.86 -28.28
C SER A 688 30.57 -7.39 -29.36
N LEU A 689 30.88 -7.12 -30.63
CA LEU A 689 29.99 -7.40 -31.77
C LEU A 689 30.37 -8.71 -32.48
N TYR A 690 29.38 -9.50 -32.86
CA TYR A 690 29.52 -10.80 -33.51
C TYR A 690 28.53 -10.97 -34.67
N ARG A 691 28.93 -11.73 -35.69
CA ARG A 691 28.06 -12.20 -36.77
C ARG A 691 27.69 -13.66 -36.55
N LEU A 692 26.41 -13.99 -36.74
CA LEU A 692 25.94 -15.37 -36.68
C LEU A 692 26.30 -16.12 -37.97
N GLY A 693 26.72 -17.38 -37.82
CA GLY A 693 27.03 -18.27 -38.93
C GLY A 693 25.78 -19.00 -39.41
N SER A 694 25.58 -19.05 -40.73
CA SER A 694 24.44 -19.74 -41.35
C SER A 694 24.55 -21.27 -41.18
N SER A 695 23.90 -21.83 -40.16
CA SER A 695 23.80 -23.28 -39.94
C SER A 695 22.79 -23.93 -40.90
N THR A 696 23.16 -24.05 -42.17
CA THR A 696 22.36 -24.76 -43.18
C THR A 696 22.32 -26.26 -42.87
N SER A 697 21.20 -26.77 -42.37
CA SER A 697 20.92 -28.22 -42.38
C SER A 697 20.26 -28.59 -43.70
N SER A 698 21.01 -29.24 -44.58
CA SER A 698 20.53 -29.70 -45.89
C SER A 698 20.02 -31.12 -45.84
N THR A 699 18.89 -31.36 -46.51
CA THR A 699 18.51 -32.68 -47.03
C THR A 699 18.16 -32.53 -48.51
N THR A 700 18.57 -33.50 -49.32
CA THR A 700 18.83 -33.31 -50.75
C THR A 700 17.59 -33.43 -51.63
N ALA A 701 17.46 -32.57 -52.63
CA ALA A 701 16.43 -32.64 -53.67
C ALA A 701 16.92 -33.38 -54.93
N PRO A 702 15.99 -33.80 -55.82
CA PRO A 702 16.25 -33.88 -57.25
C PRO A 702 15.68 -32.65 -58.00
N THR A 703 16.47 -32.13 -58.95
CA THR A 703 16.20 -31.00 -59.88
C THR A 703 15.68 -31.50 -61.24
N PRO A 704 15.37 -30.62 -62.25
CA PRO A 704 15.31 -29.14 -62.29
C PRO A 704 13.83 -28.65 -62.34
N SER A 705 13.40 -27.44 -62.76
CA SER A 705 13.99 -26.24 -63.40
C SER A 705 13.11 -25.00 -63.01
N SER A 706 13.29 -23.74 -63.44
CA SER A 706 14.14 -23.13 -64.48
C SER A 706 14.45 -21.64 -64.25
N SER A 707 15.10 -21.01 -65.23
CA SER A 707 15.49 -19.59 -65.32
C SER A 707 14.34 -18.57 -65.46
N ALA A 708 14.36 -17.49 -64.66
CA ALA A 708 14.28 -16.08 -65.10
C ALA A 708 14.47 -15.08 -63.92
N THR A 709 14.88 -13.83 -64.21
CA THR A 709 15.18 -12.76 -63.23
C THR A 709 14.03 -11.71 -63.13
N PRO A 710 14.12 -10.61 -62.36
CA PRO A 710 13.08 -10.25 -61.39
C PRO A 710 12.06 -9.21 -61.90
N THR A 711 10.97 -9.02 -61.14
CA THR A 711 10.20 -7.77 -61.18
C THR A 711 9.66 -7.44 -59.79
N SER A 712 9.79 -6.18 -59.37
CA SER A 712 9.27 -5.64 -58.11
C SER A 712 7.85 -5.11 -58.27
N SER A 713 7.09 -5.09 -57.18
CA SER A 713 5.85 -4.28 -57.08
C SER A 713 5.57 -3.94 -55.62
N ALA A 714 5.64 -2.65 -55.30
CA ALA A 714 5.26 -2.08 -54.01
C ALA A 714 4.52 -0.75 -54.27
N SER A 715 3.39 -0.54 -53.60
CA SER A 715 2.61 0.70 -53.64
C SER A 715 1.45 0.66 -52.62
N PRO A 716 0.94 1.80 -52.14
CA PRO A 716 1.74 2.94 -51.67
C PRO A 716 1.23 3.49 -50.32
N THR A 717 2.12 4.12 -49.54
CA THR A 717 1.74 4.79 -48.28
C THR A 717 1.13 6.19 -48.57
N PRO A 718 0.05 6.63 -47.89
CA PRO A 718 -0.49 7.98 -48.05
C PRO A 718 0.48 9.06 -47.55
N SER A 719 0.55 10.21 -48.23
CA SER A 719 1.41 11.34 -47.85
C SER A 719 0.59 12.50 -47.27
N PHE A 720 1.12 13.14 -46.23
CA PHE A 720 0.59 14.39 -45.67
C PHE A 720 1.50 15.55 -46.08
N ALA A 721 0.92 16.71 -46.37
CA ALA A 721 1.65 17.95 -46.59
C ALA A 721 1.51 18.90 -45.38
N TYR A 722 2.53 19.74 -45.17
CA TYR A 722 2.46 20.83 -44.19
C TYR A 722 1.44 21.87 -44.64
N ALA A 723 0.48 22.18 -43.78
CA ALA A 723 -0.56 23.18 -44.00
C ALA A 723 -0.18 24.56 -43.45
N GLY A 724 0.73 24.65 -42.48
CA GLY A 724 1.24 25.90 -41.91
C GLY A 724 1.17 25.96 -40.39
N CYS A 725 1.64 27.09 -39.84
CA CYS A 725 1.57 27.38 -38.40
C CYS A 725 0.24 28.03 -38.03
N PHE A 726 -0.41 27.54 -36.97
CA PHE A 726 -1.68 28.06 -36.46
C PHE A 726 -1.60 28.39 -34.97
N VAL A 727 -2.46 29.31 -34.53
CA VAL A 727 -2.70 29.55 -33.10
C VAL A 727 -3.54 28.40 -32.55
N ASP A 728 -3.12 27.84 -31.42
CA ASP A 728 -3.84 26.78 -30.71
C ASP A 728 -3.77 27.03 -29.20
N SER A 729 -4.76 26.60 -28.42
CA SER A 729 -4.73 26.82 -26.95
C SER A 729 -5.66 25.89 -26.18
N SER A 730 -5.41 25.68 -24.89
CA SER A 730 -6.23 24.82 -24.01
C SER A 730 -7.72 25.19 -23.96
N ASN A 731 -8.06 26.47 -24.19
CA ASN A 731 -9.44 26.97 -24.14
C ASN A 731 -10.08 27.07 -25.55
N ALA A 732 -9.30 26.87 -26.60
CA ALA A 732 -9.74 26.90 -28.00
C ALA A 732 -8.79 26.04 -28.84
N ARG A 733 -8.99 24.72 -28.78
CA ARG A 733 -8.21 23.73 -29.55
C ARG A 733 -8.73 23.61 -30.98
N ILE A 734 -7.84 23.70 -31.97
CA ILE A 734 -8.19 23.65 -33.39
C ILE A 734 -8.31 22.22 -33.94
N LEU A 735 -7.72 21.23 -33.25
CA LEU A 735 -7.84 19.79 -33.56
C LEU A 735 -8.44 19.04 -32.37
N ASN A 736 -9.58 18.37 -32.60
CA ASN A 736 -10.41 17.80 -31.53
C ASN A 736 -10.56 16.26 -31.60
N GLY A 737 -9.74 15.56 -32.40
CA GLY A 737 -9.66 14.08 -32.44
C GLY A 737 -8.79 13.46 -31.33
N GLY A 738 -8.53 14.23 -30.27
CA GLY A 738 -7.64 13.85 -29.17
C GLY A 738 -6.15 13.99 -29.50
N SER A 739 -5.32 13.88 -28.47
CA SER A 739 -3.88 14.09 -28.53
C SER A 739 -3.10 13.10 -27.69
N THR A 740 -1.79 13.05 -27.94
CA THR A 740 -0.81 12.20 -27.25
C THR A 740 0.47 13.00 -27.06
N THR A 741 1.12 12.88 -25.91
CA THR A 741 2.44 13.48 -25.67
C THR A 741 3.52 12.40 -25.61
N SER A 742 4.70 12.69 -26.15
CA SER A 742 5.83 11.76 -26.21
C SER A 742 7.16 12.50 -26.15
N SER A 743 8.09 12.01 -25.34
CA SER A 743 9.49 12.48 -25.28
C SER A 743 10.32 12.07 -26.49
N THR A 744 9.78 11.25 -27.39
CA THR A 744 10.41 10.82 -28.64
C THR A 744 9.57 11.21 -29.87
N LEU A 745 8.83 12.32 -29.80
CA LEU A 745 7.95 12.74 -30.89
C LEU A 745 8.74 13.17 -32.14
N SER A 746 8.17 12.91 -33.31
CA SER A 746 8.58 13.46 -34.62
C SER A 746 7.35 13.81 -35.45
N VAL A 747 7.53 14.60 -36.52
CA VAL A 747 6.42 14.95 -37.43
C VAL A 747 5.84 13.69 -38.08
N ASN A 748 6.70 12.79 -38.55
CA ASN A 748 6.27 11.54 -39.19
C ASN A 748 5.59 10.55 -38.22
N SER A 749 5.99 10.48 -36.95
CA SER A 749 5.30 9.63 -35.96
C SER A 749 3.94 10.19 -35.59
N CYS A 750 3.78 11.52 -35.50
CA CYS A 750 2.47 12.16 -35.32
C CYS A 750 1.53 11.89 -36.50
N ILE A 751 1.99 12.13 -37.73
CA ILE A 751 1.24 11.87 -38.97
C ILE A 751 0.83 10.39 -39.06
N SER A 752 1.74 9.46 -38.75
CA SER A 752 1.46 8.02 -38.77
C SER A 752 0.41 7.63 -37.72
N SER A 753 0.49 8.18 -36.51
CA SER A 753 -0.48 7.94 -35.43
C SER A 753 -1.87 8.45 -35.79
N CYS A 754 -1.98 9.69 -36.29
CA CYS A 754 -3.27 10.27 -36.65
C CYS A 754 -3.90 9.58 -37.87
N SER A 755 -3.11 9.26 -38.90
CA SER A 755 -3.61 8.59 -40.11
C SER A 755 -4.02 7.12 -39.85
N ALA A 756 -3.28 6.37 -39.03
CA ALA A 756 -3.67 5.04 -38.58
C ALA A 756 -4.97 5.04 -37.76
N ARG A 757 -5.30 6.18 -37.11
CA ARG A 757 -6.56 6.42 -36.40
C ARG A 757 -7.66 7.06 -37.29
N GLY A 758 -7.43 7.16 -38.61
CA GLY A 758 -8.42 7.64 -39.59
C GLY A 758 -8.54 9.16 -39.70
N PHE A 759 -7.71 9.94 -39.02
CA PHE A 759 -7.77 11.41 -39.05
C PHE A 759 -7.02 11.99 -40.26
N VAL A 760 -7.64 12.97 -40.93
CA VAL A 760 -7.07 13.63 -42.13
C VAL A 760 -6.22 14.87 -41.82
N TYR A 761 -6.21 15.32 -40.56
CA TYR A 761 -5.28 16.31 -40.01
C TYR A 761 -4.46 15.72 -38.86
N ALA A 762 -3.19 16.09 -38.82
CA ALA A 762 -2.26 15.86 -37.72
C ALA A 762 -1.59 17.19 -37.39
N GLY A 763 -1.30 17.49 -36.12
CA GLY A 763 -0.67 18.74 -35.72
C GLY A 763 0.29 18.54 -34.55
N THR A 764 1.48 19.12 -34.65
CA THR A 764 2.52 19.00 -33.62
C THR A 764 2.70 20.32 -32.86
N GLU A 765 2.71 20.24 -31.53
CA GLU A 765 2.85 21.39 -30.61
C GLU A 765 3.94 21.12 -29.54
N TYR A 766 4.55 22.20 -29.04
CA TYR A 766 5.45 22.25 -27.89
C TYR A 766 6.57 21.19 -27.89
N GLY A 767 7.08 20.81 -29.07
CA GLY A 767 8.17 19.84 -29.24
C GLY A 767 7.83 18.38 -28.93
N LYS A 768 6.71 18.10 -28.25
CA LYS A 768 6.39 16.79 -27.67
C LYS A 768 4.92 16.39 -27.75
N GLU A 769 4.04 17.24 -28.28
CA GLU A 769 2.60 17.01 -28.32
C GLU A 769 2.13 16.79 -29.75
N CYS A 770 1.30 15.76 -29.95
CA CYS A 770 0.67 15.43 -31.22
C CYS A 770 -0.84 15.44 -31.06
N TRP A 771 -1.54 16.20 -31.91
CA TRP A 771 -2.98 16.37 -31.94
C TRP A 771 -3.52 15.84 -33.27
N CYS A 772 -4.66 15.16 -33.26
CA CYS A 772 -5.30 14.63 -34.46
C CYS A 772 -6.67 15.27 -34.68
N GLY A 773 -7.18 15.27 -35.92
CA GLY A 773 -8.56 15.69 -36.18
C GLY A 773 -9.06 15.37 -37.59
N SER A 774 -10.38 15.26 -37.73
CA SER A 774 -11.05 15.16 -39.03
C SER A 774 -11.27 16.54 -39.66
N ASP A 775 -11.49 17.54 -38.81
CA ASP A 775 -11.85 18.92 -39.17
C ASP A 775 -11.07 19.91 -38.31
N LEU A 776 -11.01 21.17 -38.76
CA LEU A 776 -10.47 22.30 -38.01
C LEU A 776 -11.59 23.08 -37.32
N ALA A 777 -11.35 23.53 -36.08
CA ALA A 777 -12.31 24.35 -35.36
C ALA A 777 -12.66 25.66 -36.09
N SER A 778 -13.93 26.05 -36.03
CA SER A 778 -14.44 27.28 -36.67
C SER A 778 -13.75 28.52 -36.10
N GLY A 779 -12.91 29.17 -36.90
CA GLY A 779 -12.12 30.34 -36.49
C GLY A 779 -10.63 30.06 -36.25
N ALA A 780 -10.11 28.87 -36.60
CA ALA A 780 -8.67 28.58 -36.57
C ALA A 780 -7.86 29.62 -37.38
N THR A 781 -7.00 30.38 -36.71
CA THR A 781 -6.18 31.45 -37.31
C THR A 781 -4.75 31.00 -37.57
N ARG A 782 -4.19 31.39 -38.71
CA ARG A 782 -2.74 31.25 -38.97
C ARG A 782 -1.94 32.13 -38.01
N ALA A 783 -0.84 31.60 -37.52
CA ALA A 783 0.21 32.36 -36.86
C ALA A 783 1.34 32.67 -37.86
N ALA A 784 2.34 33.44 -37.44
CA ALA A 784 3.58 33.54 -38.21
C ALA A 784 4.34 32.21 -38.13
N GLU A 785 4.90 31.73 -39.25
CA GLU A 785 5.69 30.49 -39.28
C GLU A 785 6.89 30.54 -38.32
N SER A 786 7.40 31.74 -38.01
CA SER A 786 8.42 31.98 -36.98
C SER A 786 7.99 31.64 -35.55
N ASP A 787 6.70 31.46 -35.28
CA ASP A 787 6.19 31.09 -33.96
C ASP A 787 6.24 29.56 -33.77
N CYS A 788 6.00 28.80 -34.84
CA CYS A 788 6.22 27.36 -34.89
C CYS A 788 7.69 27.05 -35.20
N LYS A 789 8.55 27.14 -34.18
CA LYS A 789 10.02 26.94 -34.30
C LYS A 789 10.63 26.04 -33.23
N MET A 790 9.80 25.32 -32.45
CA MET A 790 10.28 24.38 -31.45
C MET A 790 10.62 23.05 -32.13
N THR A 791 11.81 22.50 -31.88
CA THR A 791 12.23 21.23 -32.48
C THR A 791 11.51 20.04 -31.85
N CYS A 792 11.34 18.95 -32.61
CA CYS A 792 10.71 17.74 -32.11
C CYS A 792 11.65 16.96 -31.18
N SER A 793 11.13 16.53 -30.03
CA SER A 793 11.88 15.88 -28.93
C SER A 793 12.56 14.57 -29.30
N GLY A 794 12.01 13.81 -30.26
CA GLY A 794 12.62 12.58 -30.80
C GLY A 794 13.34 12.74 -32.13
N GLN A 795 13.25 13.90 -32.79
CA GLN A 795 13.93 14.20 -34.06
C GLN A 795 14.23 15.72 -34.13
N ALA A 796 15.41 16.12 -33.68
CA ALA A 796 15.78 17.54 -33.58
C ALA A 796 15.90 18.28 -34.95
N SER A 797 15.85 17.55 -36.07
CA SER A 797 15.71 18.09 -37.43
C SER A 797 14.31 18.59 -37.77
N ASP A 798 13.29 18.07 -37.08
CA ASP A 798 11.89 18.34 -37.35
C ASP A 798 11.39 19.50 -36.48
N ILE A 799 10.36 20.22 -36.95
CA ILE A 799 9.70 21.30 -36.22
C ILE A 799 8.33 20.83 -35.72
N CYS A 800 8.13 20.91 -34.40
CA CYS A 800 6.93 20.51 -33.67
C CYS A 800 6.27 21.71 -32.98
N GLY A 801 5.81 22.68 -33.78
CA GLY A 801 5.03 23.83 -33.30
C GLY A 801 5.79 24.77 -32.36
N GLY A 802 5.11 25.24 -31.32
CA GLY A 802 5.64 26.17 -30.31
C GLY A 802 4.79 26.17 -29.04
N SER A 803 4.74 27.29 -28.32
CA SER A 803 3.85 27.47 -27.17
C SER A 803 2.54 28.13 -27.61
N ASN A 804 1.41 27.44 -27.44
CA ASN A 804 0.10 27.85 -27.98
C ASN A 804 0.14 28.06 -29.51
N ARG A 805 0.82 27.11 -30.19
CA ARG A 805 1.22 27.16 -31.60
C ARG A 805 1.40 25.75 -32.14
N ILE A 806 0.63 25.41 -33.16
CA ILE A 806 0.61 24.08 -33.76
C ILE A 806 1.08 24.11 -35.20
N SER A 807 2.07 23.27 -35.52
CA SER A 807 2.50 22.96 -36.89
C SER A 807 1.49 21.98 -37.46
N LEU A 808 0.63 22.43 -38.38
CA LEU A 808 -0.47 21.64 -38.91
C LEU A 808 -0.06 20.90 -40.20
N TYR A 809 -0.48 19.64 -40.34
CA TYR A 809 -0.30 18.77 -41.50
C TYR A 809 -1.64 18.19 -41.93
N ARG A 810 -1.85 18.01 -43.24
CA ARG A 810 -3.08 17.49 -43.84
C ARG A 810 -2.78 16.41 -44.86
N LEU A 811 -3.61 15.36 -44.92
CA LEU A 811 -3.53 14.32 -45.95
C LEU A 811 -3.62 14.93 -47.36
N SER A 812 -2.62 14.64 -48.20
CA SER A 812 -2.58 15.07 -49.60
C SER A 812 -3.26 14.03 -50.48
N SER A 813 -4.49 14.32 -50.90
CA SER A 813 -5.17 13.57 -51.95
C SER A 813 -4.42 13.69 -53.28
N GLY A 814 -3.73 12.63 -53.69
CA GLY A 814 -3.04 12.56 -54.98
C GLY A 814 -4.00 12.76 -56.15
N THR A 815 -3.62 13.59 -57.12
CA THR A 815 -4.52 14.02 -58.20
C THR A 815 -4.91 12.85 -59.12
N SER A 816 -6.21 12.64 -59.30
CA SER A 816 -6.78 12.00 -60.48
C SER A 816 -8.07 12.74 -60.83
N SER A 817 -8.00 13.59 -61.86
CA SER A 817 -9.02 14.58 -62.17
C SER A 817 -10.11 14.04 -63.09
N SER A 818 -11.37 14.17 -62.68
CA SER A 818 -12.48 14.39 -63.62
C SER A 818 -13.58 15.24 -62.97
N SER A 819 -14.10 16.19 -63.75
CA SER A 819 -15.21 17.09 -63.42
C SER A 819 -16.25 16.97 -64.54
N PRO A 820 -17.55 17.13 -64.27
CA PRO A 820 -18.23 18.43 -64.39
C PRO A 820 -18.90 18.86 -63.04
N SER A 821 -19.09 20.13 -62.67
CA SER A 821 -19.98 21.19 -63.23
C SER A 821 -21.49 20.83 -63.26
N SER A 822 -22.49 21.64 -62.85
CA SER A 822 -22.62 22.95 -62.15
C SER A 822 -24.12 23.21 -61.83
N SER A 823 -24.61 24.07 -60.92
CA SER A 823 -24.00 24.84 -59.80
C SER A 823 -24.86 24.77 -58.50
N VAL A 824 -25.64 25.71 -57.92
CA VAL A 824 -26.11 27.11 -58.19
C VAL A 824 -26.06 27.91 -56.84
N ALA A 825 -26.77 29.04 -56.66
CA ALA A 825 -26.62 30.06 -55.60
C ALA A 825 -27.61 30.05 -54.40
N ALA A 826 -27.12 30.55 -53.24
CA ALA A 826 -27.71 31.50 -52.25
C ALA A 826 -29.13 31.26 -51.62
N SER A 827 -29.54 31.81 -50.46
CA SER A 827 -29.11 33.03 -49.73
C SER A 827 -29.68 33.10 -48.28
N SER A 828 -29.03 33.86 -47.37
CA SER A 828 -29.62 34.60 -46.19
C SER A 828 -30.41 33.83 -45.09
N THR A 829 -30.55 34.23 -43.81
CA THR A 829 -30.22 35.48 -43.07
C THR A 829 -30.01 35.19 -41.56
N LEU A 830 -29.48 36.14 -40.79
CA LEU A 830 -29.45 36.11 -39.31
C LEU A 830 -30.84 36.46 -38.69
N ARG A 831 -31.15 35.97 -37.47
CA ARG A 831 -31.36 36.84 -36.29
C ARG A 831 -31.50 36.14 -34.92
N THR A 832 -31.30 36.94 -33.88
CA THR A 832 -31.29 36.64 -32.43
C THR A 832 -32.61 36.98 -31.72
N SER A 833 -32.92 36.28 -30.62
CA SER A 833 -33.59 36.75 -29.37
C SER A 833 -33.78 35.56 -28.41
N THR A 834 -33.26 35.48 -27.17
CA THR A 834 -33.46 36.26 -25.92
C THR A 834 -34.83 36.08 -25.23
N SER A 835 -34.86 35.39 -24.08
CA SER A 835 -35.34 35.91 -22.77
C SER A 835 -35.64 34.81 -21.72
N SER A 836 -35.75 35.22 -20.45
CA SER A 836 -36.15 34.43 -19.27
C SER A 836 -36.85 35.41 -18.28
N PRO A 837 -37.25 34.99 -17.07
CA PRO A 837 -38.34 34.05 -16.75
C PRO A 837 -39.41 34.73 -15.85
N SER A 838 -40.43 33.98 -15.39
CA SER A 838 -41.24 34.37 -14.21
C SER A 838 -41.93 33.17 -13.55
N SER A 839 -42.40 33.36 -12.32
CA SER A 839 -42.78 32.32 -11.37
C SER A 839 -44.20 32.47 -10.81
N THR A 840 -44.74 31.41 -10.19
CA THR A 840 -45.89 31.48 -9.27
C THR A 840 -45.79 30.32 -8.27
N ALA A 841 -46.30 30.48 -7.05
CA ALA A 841 -46.28 29.48 -5.98
C ALA A 841 -47.64 29.38 -5.27
N THR A 842 -47.91 28.28 -4.55
CA THR A 842 -49.08 28.13 -3.67
C THR A 842 -48.75 27.17 -2.51
N SER A 843 -49.47 27.29 -1.39
CA SER A 843 -49.01 26.88 -0.05
C SER A 843 -49.67 25.61 0.54
N ALA A 844 -49.10 25.11 1.64
CA ALA A 844 -49.55 23.93 2.39
C ALA A 844 -50.55 24.25 3.53
N SER A 845 -50.95 23.22 4.30
CA SER A 845 -51.82 23.31 5.48
C SER A 845 -51.29 22.44 6.65
N SER A 846 -51.62 22.79 7.89
CA SER A 846 -51.10 22.16 9.12
C SER A 846 -52.02 22.38 10.34
N THR A 847 -51.69 21.75 11.48
CA THR A 847 -52.30 22.01 12.80
C THR A 847 -51.23 22.24 13.87
N PRO A 848 -51.53 22.94 15.00
CA PRO A 848 -50.58 23.92 15.53
C PRO A 848 -49.88 23.56 16.85
N GLY A 849 -48.60 23.95 16.99
CA GLY A 849 -47.84 23.82 18.23
C GLY A 849 -46.68 24.81 18.37
N ALA A 850 -46.93 25.92 19.09
CA ALA A 850 -45.97 26.99 19.46
C ALA A 850 -45.30 27.78 18.31
N THR A 851 -45.53 29.10 18.28
CA THR A 851 -44.83 30.03 17.39
C THR A 851 -43.44 30.38 17.92
N TRP A 852 -42.41 29.91 17.20
CA TRP A 852 -41.04 30.37 17.35
C TRP A 852 -40.85 31.75 16.70
N THR A 853 -39.95 32.56 17.24
CA THR A 853 -39.59 33.90 16.72
C THR A 853 -38.10 33.93 16.44
N TYR A 854 -37.69 34.39 15.25
CA TYR A 854 -36.27 34.59 14.94
C TYR A 854 -35.69 35.69 15.83
N VAL A 855 -34.54 35.41 16.44
CA VAL A 855 -33.81 36.32 17.35
C VAL A 855 -32.71 37.06 16.58
N GLY A 856 -32.00 36.35 15.70
CA GLY A 856 -30.92 36.91 14.89
C GLY A 856 -29.85 35.87 14.56
N CYS A 857 -28.79 36.36 13.92
CA CYS A 857 -27.54 35.62 13.76
C CYS A 857 -26.65 35.87 14.97
N VAL A 858 -26.16 34.84 15.66
CA VAL A 858 -25.24 34.97 16.80
C VAL A 858 -23.92 34.25 16.56
N GLU A 859 -22.84 34.77 17.15
CA GLU A 859 -21.49 34.20 17.05
C GLU A 859 -21.31 32.99 17.99
N GLU A 860 -20.55 31.98 17.55
CA GLU A 860 -20.33 30.72 18.26
C GLU A 860 -18.82 30.42 18.43
N GLY A 861 -18.42 29.89 19.59
CA GLY A 861 -17.01 29.85 19.98
C GLY A 861 -16.19 28.72 19.36
N THR A 862 -15.02 29.07 18.83
CA THR A 862 -14.10 28.21 18.05
C THR A 862 -13.33 27.13 18.83
N THR A 863 -13.68 26.85 20.08
CA THR A 863 -13.04 25.80 20.91
C THR A 863 -14.08 25.03 21.72
N GLY A 864 -13.78 23.74 21.98
CA GLY A 864 -14.73 22.68 22.39
C GLY A 864 -15.44 22.78 23.74
N SER A 865 -15.77 23.98 24.21
CA SER A 865 -16.63 24.21 25.37
C SER A 865 -17.50 25.48 25.27
N ARG A 866 -17.46 26.23 24.16
CA ARG A 866 -18.03 27.59 24.03
C ARG A 866 -19.23 27.67 23.06
N ARG A 867 -20.20 26.76 23.19
CA ARG A 867 -21.45 26.79 22.40
C ARG A 867 -22.44 27.84 22.94
N ALA A 868 -23.20 28.47 22.04
CA ALA A 868 -24.25 29.44 22.38
C ALA A 868 -25.52 28.77 22.94
N LEU A 869 -25.79 27.53 22.52
CA LEU A 869 -26.80 26.62 23.06
C LEU A 869 -26.13 25.33 23.55
N THR A 870 -26.48 24.86 24.75
CA THR A 870 -25.81 23.75 25.45
C THR A 870 -26.70 22.53 25.70
N GLY A 871 -27.90 22.49 25.12
CA GLY A 871 -28.75 21.30 25.12
C GLY A 871 -28.39 20.34 23.97
N PRO A 872 -29.30 19.42 23.60
CA PRO A 872 -29.09 18.46 22.52
C PRO A 872 -28.75 19.12 21.19
N SER A 873 -27.90 18.44 20.42
CA SER A 873 -27.63 18.73 19.02
C SER A 873 -28.13 17.60 18.12
N HIS A 874 -28.54 17.96 16.91
CA HIS A 874 -29.12 17.08 15.92
C HIS A 874 -28.50 17.37 14.55
N THR A 875 -27.76 16.40 13.99
CA THR A 875 -27.24 16.49 12.62
C THR A 875 -28.21 15.76 11.68
N ARG A 876 -28.70 16.44 10.63
CA ARG A 876 -29.53 15.81 9.60
C ARG A 876 -29.26 16.41 8.22
N SER A 877 -29.43 15.62 7.18
CA SER A 877 -29.32 16.08 5.78
C SER A 877 -30.46 17.00 5.37
N ASP A 878 -31.66 16.83 5.92
CA ASP A 878 -32.87 17.64 5.62
C ASP A 878 -33.09 18.80 6.60
N MET A 879 -32.04 19.25 7.30
CA MET A 879 -32.16 20.29 8.32
C MET A 879 -32.64 21.65 7.75
N THR A 880 -33.66 22.18 8.41
CA THR A 880 -34.27 23.51 8.22
C THR A 880 -34.58 24.10 9.61
N PRO A 881 -34.87 25.41 9.74
CA PRO A 881 -35.25 26.00 11.02
C PRO A 881 -36.53 25.37 11.57
N ALA A 882 -37.51 25.07 10.71
CA ALA A 882 -38.75 24.38 11.10
C ALA A 882 -38.48 22.96 11.63
N LEU A 883 -37.58 22.21 10.99
CA LEU A 883 -37.20 20.88 11.47
C LEU A 883 -36.43 20.97 12.80
N CYS A 884 -35.48 21.89 12.94
CA CYS A 884 -34.79 22.15 14.20
C CYS A 884 -35.76 22.53 15.33
N GLN A 885 -36.73 23.40 15.05
CA GLN A 885 -37.78 23.81 15.99
C GLN A 885 -38.69 22.64 16.43
N SER A 886 -38.94 21.68 15.53
CA SER A 886 -39.68 20.46 15.84
C SER A 886 -38.87 19.43 16.64
N LEU A 887 -37.54 19.40 16.48
CA LEU A 887 -36.64 18.56 17.28
C LEU A 887 -36.42 19.15 18.68
N CYS A 888 -36.37 20.49 18.79
CA CYS A 888 -36.28 21.21 20.05
C CYS A 888 -37.62 21.33 20.82
N THR A 889 -38.59 20.44 20.60
CA THR A 889 -39.87 20.44 21.33
C THR A 889 -39.67 20.08 22.80
N GLY A 890 -39.56 21.11 23.64
CA GLY A 890 -39.23 20.98 25.06
C GLY A 890 -38.22 22.03 25.53
N TYR A 891 -37.58 22.72 24.58
CA TYR A 891 -36.63 23.79 24.84
C TYR A 891 -37.22 25.18 24.54
N ASP A 892 -36.63 26.23 25.13
CA ASP A 892 -37.00 27.63 24.90
C ASP A 892 -36.31 28.25 23.68
N TYR A 893 -35.16 27.71 23.27
CA TYR A 893 -34.35 28.14 22.14
C TYR A 893 -34.03 26.97 21.20
N SER A 894 -33.97 27.29 19.90
CA SER A 894 -33.51 26.42 18.83
C SER A 894 -32.64 27.22 17.87
N GLY A 895 -31.52 26.68 17.38
CA GLY A 895 -30.69 27.35 16.38
C GLY A 895 -30.04 26.41 15.39
N THR A 896 -29.78 26.89 14.17
CA THR A 896 -29.15 26.11 13.08
C THR A 896 -27.80 26.69 12.67
N GLU A 897 -26.77 25.84 12.59
CA GLU A 897 -25.39 26.18 12.23
C GLU A 897 -24.92 25.39 10.99
N HIS A 898 -23.94 25.94 10.25
CA HIS A 898 -23.18 25.21 9.23
C HIS A 898 -21.76 24.89 9.74
N GLY A 899 -21.57 23.68 10.27
CA GLY A 899 -20.29 23.24 10.84
C GLY A 899 -19.16 23.19 9.82
N TYR A 900 -17.99 23.70 10.18
CA TYR A 900 -16.80 23.81 9.32
C TYR A 900 -16.08 22.45 9.11
N GLN A 901 -16.78 21.45 8.55
CA GLN A 901 -16.25 20.23 7.92
C GLN A 901 -17.34 19.27 7.39
N LEU A 902 -18.63 19.57 7.55
CA LEU A 902 -19.72 18.68 7.16
C LEU A 902 -20.58 19.31 6.05
N THR A 903 -20.99 18.50 5.07
CA THR A 903 -22.05 18.82 4.09
C THR A 903 -23.47 18.74 4.68
N PHE A 904 -23.59 18.82 6.01
CA PHE A 904 -24.83 18.70 6.77
C PHE A 904 -24.90 19.78 7.86
N LEU A 905 -26.05 20.42 7.96
CA LEU A 905 -26.29 21.44 8.99
C LEU A 905 -26.66 20.78 10.31
N GLN A 906 -26.39 21.50 11.40
CA GLN A 906 -26.63 21.04 12.75
C GLN A 906 -27.67 21.94 13.43
N GLY A 907 -28.69 21.31 14.02
CA GLY A 907 -29.70 21.96 14.85
C GLY A 907 -29.34 21.80 16.33
N PHE A 908 -29.46 22.86 17.11
CA PHE A 908 -29.09 22.92 18.53
C PHE A 908 -30.27 23.44 19.36
N CYS A 909 -30.45 22.88 20.55
CA CYS A 909 -31.53 23.23 21.47
C CYS A 909 -30.98 23.79 22.79
N GLY A 910 -31.74 24.61 23.51
CA GLY A 910 -31.35 25.07 24.85
C GLY A 910 -32.41 25.90 25.59
N ASN A 911 -32.23 26.07 26.91
CA ASN A 911 -33.14 26.84 27.77
C ASN A 911 -32.54 28.17 28.26
N SER A 912 -31.32 28.49 27.82
CA SER A 912 -30.60 29.70 28.17
C SER A 912 -29.61 30.04 27.07
N LEU A 913 -29.50 31.32 26.75
CA LEU A 913 -28.35 31.87 26.06
C LEU A 913 -27.29 32.24 27.11
N ASN A 914 -26.02 32.20 26.69
CA ASN A 914 -24.82 32.52 27.47
C ASN A 914 -24.38 31.42 28.47
N ASN A 915 -23.39 30.63 28.06
CA ASN A 915 -22.39 30.07 28.97
C ASN A 915 -21.01 30.02 28.28
N ASN A 916 -19.91 29.93 29.05
CA ASN A 916 -18.52 29.82 28.54
C ASN A 916 -18.06 30.89 27.53
N GLY A 917 -18.69 32.06 27.49
CA GLY A 917 -18.13 33.25 26.84
C GLY A 917 -18.49 33.47 25.37
N ALA A 918 -19.47 32.75 24.83
CA ALA A 918 -20.28 33.31 23.74
C ALA A 918 -21.22 34.35 24.35
N THR A 919 -21.25 35.58 23.81
CA THR A 919 -21.94 36.73 24.44
C THR A 919 -23.44 36.80 24.13
N GLY A 920 -23.93 35.99 23.19
CA GLY A 920 -25.27 36.14 22.62
C GLY A 920 -25.43 37.39 21.75
N THR A 921 -24.35 38.10 21.43
CA THR A 921 -24.40 39.29 20.58
C THR A 921 -24.94 38.93 19.19
N THR A 922 -25.98 39.63 18.75
CA THR A 922 -26.45 39.53 17.37
C THR A 922 -25.46 40.21 16.43
N ILE A 923 -24.86 39.43 15.54
CA ILE A 923 -23.95 39.90 14.48
C ILE A 923 -24.73 40.12 13.18
N SER A 924 -24.04 40.53 12.11
CA SER A 924 -24.66 40.73 10.79
C SER A 924 -25.35 39.45 10.30
N SER A 925 -26.58 39.59 9.79
CA SER A 925 -27.33 38.49 9.17
C SER A 925 -26.61 37.91 7.94
N THR A 926 -25.67 38.65 7.33
CA THR A 926 -24.83 38.15 6.23
C THR A 926 -23.93 36.99 6.63
N SER A 927 -23.56 36.87 7.92
CA SER A 927 -22.76 35.75 8.41
C SER A 927 -23.57 34.46 8.48
N CYS A 928 -24.86 34.56 8.83
CA CYS A 928 -25.80 33.43 8.86
C CYS A 928 -26.56 33.25 7.53
N ASN A 929 -25.87 33.38 6.39
CA ASN A 929 -26.49 33.40 5.05
C ASN A 929 -26.34 32.07 4.29
N THR A 930 -25.96 30.98 4.96
CA THR A 930 -25.84 29.65 4.33
C THR A 930 -27.23 29.09 4.01
N PRO A 931 -27.48 28.57 2.79
CA PRO A 931 -28.72 27.87 2.45
C PRO A 931 -29.00 26.69 3.38
N CYS A 932 -30.26 26.42 3.73
CA CYS A 932 -30.62 25.23 4.50
C CYS A 932 -30.53 23.96 3.61
N SER A 933 -30.15 22.82 4.20
CA SER A 933 -29.91 21.58 3.44
C SER A 933 -31.21 20.82 3.15
N GLY A 934 -32.27 21.01 3.96
CA GLY A 934 -33.63 20.57 3.62
C GLY A 934 -34.45 21.57 2.79
N ASP A 935 -33.98 22.82 2.64
CA ASP A 935 -34.61 23.84 1.79
C ASP A 935 -33.61 24.96 1.46
N SER A 936 -33.06 24.95 0.25
CA SER A 936 -32.04 25.91 -0.18
C SER A 936 -32.54 27.36 -0.32
N THR A 937 -33.86 27.60 -0.23
CA THR A 937 -34.43 28.95 -0.17
C THR A 937 -34.35 29.56 1.24
N GLN A 938 -34.25 28.73 2.28
CA GLN A 938 -34.16 29.15 3.68
C GLN A 938 -32.70 29.33 4.11
N LYS A 939 -32.47 29.98 5.27
CA LYS A 939 -31.14 30.32 5.79
C LYS A 939 -30.89 29.73 7.18
N CYS A 940 -29.73 29.08 7.32
CA CYS A 940 -29.39 28.22 8.45
C CYS A 940 -27.95 28.45 8.95
N GLY A 941 -27.69 29.61 9.52
CA GLY A 941 -26.38 29.92 10.11
C GLY A 941 -25.25 30.03 9.07
N GLY A 942 -24.03 29.83 9.56
CA GLY A 942 -22.79 29.84 8.79
C GLY A 942 -21.66 29.27 9.63
N SER A 943 -20.45 29.26 9.09
CA SER A 943 -19.25 28.81 9.83
C SER A 943 -19.11 29.59 11.15
N TRP A 944 -19.19 28.91 12.28
CA TRP A 944 -19.11 29.50 13.63
C TRP A 944 -20.22 30.52 13.94
N THR A 945 -21.37 30.44 13.25
CA THR A 945 -22.48 31.38 13.46
C THR A 945 -23.85 30.70 13.37
N LEU A 946 -24.72 31.00 14.32
CA LEU A 946 -25.97 30.28 14.59
C LEU A 946 -27.18 31.16 14.24
N SER A 947 -28.04 30.70 13.33
CA SER A 947 -29.37 31.30 13.12
C SER A 947 -30.29 30.91 14.27
N LEU A 948 -30.56 31.84 15.19
CA LEU A 948 -31.19 31.56 16.48
C LEU A 948 -32.68 31.94 16.51
N PHE A 949 -33.50 31.07 17.09
CA PHE A 949 -34.94 31.25 17.30
C PHE A 949 -35.31 31.00 18.76
N ALA A 950 -36.29 31.75 19.27
CA ALA A 950 -36.80 31.64 20.64
C ALA A 950 -38.32 31.40 20.65
N ARG A 951 -38.79 30.60 21.60
CA ARG A 951 -40.19 30.18 21.73
C ARG A 951 -40.99 31.24 22.49
N ARG A 952 -42.04 31.80 21.89
CA ARG A 952 -42.92 32.74 22.62
C ARG A 952 -43.83 31.99 23.59
N SER A 953 -43.53 32.07 24.88
CA SER A 953 -44.47 31.69 25.93
C SER A 953 -45.68 32.64 25.96
N THR A 954 -46.88 32.08 25.92
CA THR A 954 -48.15 32.82 26.12
C THR A 954 -48.37 33.27 27.57
N THR A 955 -47.42 32.99 28.48
CA THR A 955 -47.57 33.21 29.93
C THR A 955 -46.75 34.41 30.44
N GLN A 956 -46.83 35.56 29.77
CA GLN A 956 -46.31 36.82 30.34
C GLN A 956 -47.24 37.40 31.45
N ARG A 957 -47.68 36.55 32.40
CA ARG A 957 -48.43 36.98 33.58
C ARG A 957 -47.49 37.49 34.67
N ARG A 958 -47.17 38.79 34.58
CA ARG A 958 -46.73 39.67 35.69
C ARG A 958 -45.72 39.07 36.69
N ARG A 959 -44.43 39.32 36.46
CA ARG A 959 -43.67 39.99 37.53
C ARG A 959 -43.80 41.50 37.31
N ARG A 960 -44.43 42.20 38.26
CA ARG A 960 -44.53 43.66 38.22
C ARG A 960 -43.11 44.23 38.38
N HIS A 961 -42.68 45.12 37.49
CA HIS A 961 -41.75 46.16 37.91
C HIS A 961 -42.47 47.01 38.95
N GLY A 962 -41.94 47.05 40.17
CA GLY A 962 -42.25 48.12 41.11
C GLY A 962 -41.59 49.38 40.61
N ALA A 963 -42.35 50.28 40.00
CA ALA A 963 -41.85 51.60 39.64
C ALA A 963 -41.93 52.54 40.84
N SER A 964 -40.82 53.15 41.24
CA SER A 964 -40.66 54.61 41.36
C SER A 964 -39.40 54.98 42.18
N TRP A 965 -38.87 56.19 41.92
CA TRP A 965 -37.81 56.89 42.67
C TRP A 965 -36.40 56.26 42.58
N ARG A 966 -35.29 57.00 42.38
CA ARG A 966 -35.07 58.46 42.17
C ARG A 966 -33.91 58.71 41.20
N ARG A 967 -33.77 59.94 40.69
CA ARG A 967 -32.61 60.38 39.88
C ARG A 967 -31.42 60.81 40.76
N LYS A 968 -30.21 60.66 40.20
CA LYS A 968 -28.94 61.42 40.41
C LYS A 968 -28.74 62.25 41.68
N ILE A 969 -27.56 62.10 42.29
CA ILE A 969 -26.61 63.17 42.68
C ILE A 969 -25.25 62.53 43.03
N PHE A 970 -24.13 63.11 42.52
CA PHE A 970 -22.71 63.15 42.97
C PHE A 970 -22.06 61.97 43.79
N ASN A 971 -20.73 61.74 43.82
CA ASN A 971 -19.57 62.47 43.28
C ASN A 971 -18.37 61.53 42.93
N GLN A 972 -17.24 62.12 42.50
CA GLN A 972 -15.86 61.60 42.65
C GLN A 972 -15.56 61.25 44.13
N THR A 973 -14.64 60.35 44.51
CA THR A 973 -13.17 60.38 44.32
C THR A 973 -12.51 59.04 44.68
N ASN A 974 -11.22 58.90 44.31
CA ASN A 974 -10.27 57.82 44.63
C ASN A 974 -10.56 56.46 43.97
#